data_AF-A0A9P9MV89-F1
#
_entry.id   AF-A0A9P9MV89-F1
#
_cell.length_a   1.000
_cell.length_b   1.000
_cell.length_c   1.000
_cell.angle_alpha   90.00
_cell.angle_beta   90.00
_cell.angle_gamma   90.00
#
_symmetry.space_group_name_H-M   'P 1'
#
loop_
_entity.id
_entity.type
_entity.pdbx_description
1 polymer ?
#
loop_
_entity_poly.entity_id
_entity_poly.type
_entity_poly.pdbx_seq_one_letter_code
_entity_poly.pdbx_strand_id
1 'polypeptide(L)'
;MTATITFCSSIHAAAIGGVVATFQCSKTTATLGLTVFLLGFATGPLLFAPLSEVWGRILVFRITLFLFFCFNLSCALAPTIEALLVFRFLCGFFGSPVVTNTGGCLADIWPQSHRSVPFALFTTGSSLGPVIAPIAGGFISQYLSWRWNYWVVTIVTGIVYVAMVFLLPETYVTVLLQWKLAKAGIKPVHQSFKEKYYTNLTRPWMMLFTEPILFTLGLHSAFVWGILYLDFTAYPFVFRTTRGWTQGLAGLSLLGIGLGMAIATASSPWINNIHAAYSRKLGGPKPEARLPHLIILAWLIPVALFWFGWTANPPTHWLSCIFAGVPFGIGFVTLFLGTNAYLTDCYGRFSASALAANAVMRSLFSGVFPLFATQMYERLGTPWAASTLGFIALVMAPVPWLLYTYGPWLRSKSKYHLWTVELEEAEMESYGGPPVIDFSDFLSGDEARMKKCAAEIHQALKMKLDKSKNKYNRGYQSMGSQMIEAGTKPDLKEGYYVGRELPTDHPHVKNEKFGLGPNLWPESLGEGFRETCLLYLKHNTEVAEVLMQAMVMSLGYEKNFFDEFCKDPMCFYKMIHYPPPPTDSTELQKGKCYRLELGLGSHRDFGAITILLQDGVPGLEFYDGKAKEWVPVQPIKGALVINVGNMFQQWTNDLYCSVIHRVVNFTGVERYSFPFNFNGNPDFVIKCLQNCRNSAEDEKYAPVTVENFIRPQYSITYGRIGKYDVAPTAKVSA
;
A
#
# COMPACT_ATOMS: atom_id res chain seq x y z
N MET A 1 -10.65 18.40 1.52
CA MET A 1 -9.43 18.83 0.82
C MET A 1 -9.55 18.61 -0.69
N THR A 2 -9.41 17.38 -1.20
CA THR A 2 -9.47 17.06 -2.64
C THR A 2 -10.69 17.66 -3.34
N ALA A 3 -11.89 17.42 -2.80
CA ALA A 3 -13.14 17.92 -3.37
C ALA A 3 -13.17 19.45 -3.51
N THR A 4 -12.55 20.19 -2.59
CA THR A 4 -12.51 21.66 -2.62
C THR A 4 -11.70 22.19 -3.79
N ILE A 5 -10.55 21.55 -4.07
CA ILE A 5 -9.66 21.93 -5.18
C ILE A 5 -10.29 21.56 -6.52
N THR A 6 -10.85 20.36 -6.62
CA THR A 6 -11.50 19.92 -7.86
C THR A 6 -12.79 20.71 -8.12
N PHE A 7 -13.52 21.13 -7.09
CA PHE A 7 -14.62 22.08 -7.20
C PHE A 7 -14.16 23.46 -7.69
N CYS A 8 -13.07 24.02 -7.16
CA CYS A 8 -12.49 25.27 -7.66
C CYS A 8 -12.08 25.21 -9.14
N SER A 9 -11.67 24.04 -9.63
CA SER A 9 -11.20 23.89 -11.01
C SER A 9 -12.25 24.31 -12.05
N SER A 10 -13.50 23.90 -11.86
CA SER A 10 -14.59 24.07 -12.83
C SER A 10 -15.64 25.11 -12.42
N ILE A 11 -15.66 25.60 -11.18
CA ILE A 11 -16.62 26.65 -10.76
C ILE A 11 -16.55 27.91 -11.65
N HIS A 12 -15.36 28.16 -12.21
CA HIS A 12 -15.11 29.24 -13.15
C HIS A 12 -15.96 29.15 -14.42
N ALA A 13 -16.35 27.95 -14.87
CA ALA A 13 -17.21 27.79 -16.04
C ALA A 13 -18.52 28.58 -15.88
N ALA A 14 -19.06 28.62 -14.67
CA ALA A 14 -20.22 29.45 -14.35
C ALA A 14 -19.91 30.95 -14.26
N ALA A 15 -18.67 31.33 -13.96
CA ALA A 15 -18.25 32.73 -13.88
C ALA A 15 -18.02 33.39 -15.26
N ILE A 16 -17.81 32.62 -16.33
CA ILE A 16 -17.39 33.11 -17.65
C ILE A 16 -18.26 34.29 -18.13
N GLY A 17 -19.58 34.17 -18.04
CA GLY A 17 -20.50 35.24 -18.47
C GLY A 17 -20.30 36.55 -17.71
N GLY A 18 -20.11 36.48 -16.39
CA GLY A 18 -19.86 37.65 -15.55
C GLY A 18 -18.46 38.26 -15.76
N VAL A 19 -17.45 37.43 -16.01
CA VAL A 19 -16.09 37.86 -16.34
C VAL A 19 -16.06 38.63 -17.65
N VAL A 20 -16.74 38.13 -18.69
CA VAL A 20 -16.91 38.83 -19.98
C VAL A 20 -17.55 40.19 -19.78
N ALA A 21 -18.66 40.26 -19.03
CA ALA A 21 -19.37 41.51 -18.78
C ALA A 21 -18.55 42.53 -17.98
N THR A 22 -17.76 42.07 -17.01
CA THR A 22 -16.99 42.94 -16.10
C THR A 22 -15.74 43.49 -16.74
N PHE A 23 -14.96 42.66 -17.43
CA PHE A 23 -13.67 43.07 -18.01
C PHE A 23 -13.78 43.39 -19.50
N GLN A 24 -14.98 43.33 -20.08
CA GLN A 24 -15.24 43.61 -21.50
C GLN A 24 -14.29 42.84 -22.44
N CYS A 25 -14.00 41.59 -22.10
CA CYS A 25 -13.07 40.73 -22.83
C CYS A 25 -13.82 39.70 -23.69
N SER A 26 -13.11 39.03 -24.60
CA SER A 26 -13.72 37.98 -25.42
C SER A 26 -14.14 36.76 -24.57
N LYS A 27 -15.16 36.02 -25.01
CA LYS A 27 -15.56 34.74 -24.37
C LYS A 27 -14.38 33.76 -24.27
N THR A 28 -13.52 33.73 -25.29
CA THR A 28 -12.31 32.89 -25.30
C THR A 28 -11.34 33.32 -24.22
N THR A 29 -11.10 34.63 -24.05
CA THR A 29 -10.22 35.16 -23.00
C THR A 29 -10.75 34.84 -21.60
N ALA A 30 -12.07 34.97 -21.39
CA ALA A 30 -12.66 34.56 -20.12
C ALA A 30 -12.50 33.05 -19.87
N THR A 31 -12.72 32.22 -20.90
CA THR A 31 -12.59 30.75 -20.80
C THR A 31 -11.16 30.30 -20.50
N LEU A 32 -10.13 31.07 -20.90
CA LEU A 32 -8.73 30.80 -20.54
C LEU A 32 -8.53 30.66 -19.03
N GLY A 33 -9.37 31.28 -18.20
CA GLY A 33 -9.29 31.14 -16.75
C GLY A 33 -9.42 29.68 -16.29
N LEU A 34 -10.19 28.85 -17.00
CA LEU A 34 -10.27 27.41 -16.75
C LEU A 34 -9.05 26.66 -17.27
N THR A 35 -8.55 27.02 -18.45
CA THR A 35 -7.31 26.46 -19.02
C THR A 35 -6.11 26.68 -18.11
N VAL A 36 -5.83 27.92 -17.72
CA VAL A 36 -4.63 28.27 -16.95
C VAL A 36 -4.63 27.62 -15.57
N PHE A 37 -5.82 27.45 -14.94
CA PHE A 37 -5.94 26.65 -13.72
C PHE A 37 -5.49 25.22 -13.96
N LEU A 38 -5.93 24.58 -15.04
CA LEU A 38 -5.59 23.19 -15.34
C LEU A 38 -4.12 23.02 -15.78
N LEU A 39 -3.52 24.04 -16.41
CA LEU A 39 -2.08 24.09 -16.66
C LEU A 39 -1.27 24.19 -15.35
N GLY A 40 -1.71 25.03 -14.41
CA GLY A 40 -1.16 25.06 -13.05
C GLY A 40 -1.32 23.69 -12.38
N PHE A 41 -2.50 23.07 -12.53
CA PHE A 41 -2.78 21.75 -11.97
C PHE A 41 -1.90 20.64 -12.55
N ALA A 42 -1.52 20.74 -13.83
CA ALA A 42 -0.60 19.81 -14.47
C ALA A 42 0.85 19.95 -13.95
N THR A 43 1.27 21.18 -13.67
CA THR A 43 2.67 21.50 -13.36
C THR A 43 3.00 21.44 -11.86
N GLY A 44 2.05 21.76 -10.99
CA GLY A 44 2.24 21.73 -9.54
C GLY A 44 2.78 20.39 -8.98
N PRO A 45 2.22 19.22 -9.36
CA PRO A 45 2.66 17.94 -8.82
C PRO A 45 4.10 17.59 -9.18
N LEU A 46 4.62 18.12 -10.30
CA LEU A 46 6.01 17.91 -10.73
C LEU A 46 7.00 18.44 -9.69
N LEU A 47 6.66 19.55 -9.02
CA LEU A 47 7.48 20.14 -7.96
C LEU A 47 7.17 19.52 -6.59
N PHE A 48 5.88 19.43 -6.23
CA PHE A 48 5.48 19.17 -4.85
C PHE A 48 5.29 17.70 -4.52
N ALA A 49 5.10 16.80 -5.49
CA ALA A 49 5.05 15.36 -5.21
C ALA A 49 6.40 14.85 -4.69
N PRO A 50 7.55 15.12 -5.36
CA PRO A 50 8.86 14.72 -4.83
C PRO A 50 9.20 15.39 -3.49
N LEU A 51 8.87 16.67 -3.32
CA LEU A 51 9.10 17.38 -2.06
C LEU A 51 8.35 16.74 -0.89
N SER A 52 7.16 16.17 -1.13
CA SER A 52 6.37 15.49 -0.10
C SER A 52 7.02 14.19 0.41
N GLU A 53 7.89 13.58 -0.38
CA GLU A 53 8.66 12.39 -0.01
C GLU A 53 9.98 12.73 0.69
N VAL A 54 10.38 14.00 0.70
CA VAL A 54 11.60 14.46 1.37
C VAL A 54 11.29 15.17 2.68
N TRP A 55 10.35 16.11 2.64
CA TRP A 55 10.00 16.96 3.79
C TRP A 55 8.77 16.47 4.58
N GLY A 56 8.14 15.39 4.11
CA GLY A 56 6.91 14.87 4.69
C GLY A 56 5.68 15.39 3.97
N ARG A 57 4.58 14.63 4.08
CA ARG A 57 3.38 14.89 3.28
C ARG A 57 2.59 16.06 3.83
N ILE A 58 2.47 16.16 5.16
CA ILE A 58 1.61 17.17 5.77
C ILE A 58 2.20 18.58 5.68
N LEU A 59 3.53 18.71 5.73
CA LEU A 59 4.18 20.02 5.59
C LEU A 59 3.92 20.61 4.20
N VAL A 60 4.06 19.80 3.14
CA VAL A 60 3.74 20.23 1.78
C VAL A 60 2.27 20.63 1.69
N PHE A 61 1.34 19.83 2.22
CA PHE A 61 -0.09 20.18 2.22
C PHE A 61 -0.40 21.47 2.94
N ARG A 62 0.24 21.74 4.08
CA ARG A 62 0.05 23.00 4.83
C ARG A 62 0.45 24.20 4.00
N ILE A 63 1.64 24.17 3.41
CA ILE A 63 2.16 25.29 2.63
C ILE A 63 1.30 25.48 1.37
N THR A 64 1.06 24.42 0.60
CA THR A 64 0.40 24.54 -0.70
C THR A 64 -1.09 24.88 -0.55
N LEU A 65 -1.78 24.32 0.46
CA LEU A 65 -3.19 24.63 0.69
C LEU A 65 -3.39 26.05 1.24
N PHE A 66 -2.45 26.57 2.04
CA PHE A 66 -2.47 27.97 2.47
C PHE A 66 -2.28 28.93 1.29
N LEU A 67 -1.32 28.66 0.42
CA LEU A 67 -1.11 29.45 -0.79
C LEU A 67 -2.32 29.37 -1.72
N PHE A 68 -2.92 28.19 -1.87
CA PHE A 68 -4.18 28.02 -2.60
C PHE A 68 -5.31 28.88 -2.01
N PHE A 69 -5.46 28.95 -0.68
CA PHE A 69 -6.41 29.85 -0.02
C PHE A 69 -6.15 31.32 -0.40
N CYS A 70 -4.90 31.79 -0.28
CA CYS A 70 -4.52 33.16 -0.61
C CYS A 70 -4.80 33.50 -2.08
N PHE A 71 -4.44 32.64 -3.03
CA PHE A 71 -4.67 32.92 -4.45
C PHE A 71 -6.14 32.82 -4.86
N ASN A 72 -6.96 32.01 -4.17
CA ASN A 72 -8.41 32.03 -4.39
C ASN A 72 -9.03 33.34 -3.91
N LEU A 73 -8.57 33.86 -2.76
CA LEU A 73 -8.95 35.19 -2.29
C LEU A 73 -8.55 36.26 -3.32
N SER A 74 -7.35 36.15 -3.90
CA SER A 74 -6.90 37.04 -4.98
C SER A 74 -7.77 36.94 -6.24
N CYS A 75 -8.28 35.75 -6.60
CA CYS A 75 -9.24 35.60 -7.71
C CYS A 75 -10.55 36.35 -7.45
N ALA A 76 -11.05 36.33 -6.20
CA ALA A 76 -12.26 37.05 -5.82
C ALA A 76 -12.09 38.58 -5.93
N LEU A 77 -10.88 39.06 -5.66
CA LEU A 77 -10.50 40.48 -5.64
C LEU A 77 -9.82 40.96 -6.94
N ALA A 78 -9.75 40.11 -7.98
CA ALA A 78 -8.99 40.41 -9.18
C ALA A 78 -9.47 41.72 -9.86
N PRO A 79 -8.58 42.70 -10.08
CA PRO A 79 -8.93 43.99 -10.69
C PRO A 79 -8.92 43.94 -12.23
N THR A 80 -8.17 43.01 -12.82
CA THR A 80 -8.08 42.84 -14.29
C THR A 80 -8.17 41.37 -14.68
N ILE A 81 -8.40 41.12 -15.97
CA ILE A 81 -8.46 39.76 -16.51
C ILE A 81 -7.09 39.07 -16.44
N GLU A 82 -5.99 39.78 -16.69
CA GLU A 82 -4.62 39.24 -16.62
C GLU A 82 -4.30 38.79 -15.20
N ALA A 83 -4.63 39.62 -14.20
CA ALA A 83 -4.47 39.28 -12.80
C ALA A 83 -5.29 38.04 -12.43
N LEU A 84 -6.56 37.97 -12.89
CA LEU A 84 -7.40 36.80 -12.70
C LEU A 84 -6.78 35.53 -13.30
N LEU A 85 -6.23 35.60 -14.53
CA LEU A 85 -5.59 34.46 -15.17
C LEU A 85 -4.35 33.97 -14.42
N VAL A 86 -3.49 34.90 -13.97
CA VAL A 86 -2.31 34.56 -13.16
C VAL A 86 -2.71 33.91 -11.84
N PHE A 87 -3.67 34.49 -11.12
CA PHE A 87 -4.14 33.90 -9.85
C PHE A 87 -4.79 32.53 -10.07
N ARG A 88 -5.53 32.34 -11.17
CA ARG A 88 -6.11 31.04 -11.52
C ARG A 88 -5.04 29.99 -11.79
N PHE A 89 -3.95 30.34 -12.49
CA PHE A 89 -2.80 29.45 -12.66
C PHE A 89 -2.20 29.06 -11.29
N LEU A 90 -1.95 30.04 -10.42
CA LEU A 90 -1.37 29.79 -9.10
C LEU A 90 -2.29 28.95 -8.21
N CYS A 91 -3.61 29.14 -8.28
CA CYS A 91 -4.57 28.24 -7.63
C CYS A 91 -4.42 26.80 -8.13
N GLY A 92 -4.29 26.58 -9.44
CA GLY A 92 -4.05 25.23 -9.96
C GLY A 92 -2.72 24.64 -9.48
N PHE A 93 -1.66 25.45 -9.52
CA PHE A 93 -0.30 25.07 -9.15
C PHE A 93 -0.16 24.66 -7.70
N PHE A 94 -0.69 25.46 -6.76
CA PHE A 94 -0.64 25.15 -5.33
C PHE A 94 -1.78 24.24 -4.86
N GLY A 95 -2.89 24.15 -5.59
CA GLY A 95 -3.99 23.23 -5.23
C GLY A 95 -3.72 21.78 -5.61
N SER A 96 -3.08 21.53 -6.74
CA SER A 96 -2.87 20.18 -7.28
C SER A 96 -2.14 19.17 -6.40
N PRO A 97 -1.12 19.52 -5.58
CA PRO A 97 -0.36 18.53 -4.79
C PRO A 97 -1.23 17.78 -3.78
N VAL A 98 -2.25 18.47 -3.25
CA VAL A 98 -3.22 17.88 -2.33
C VAL A 98 -4.04 16.80 -3.05
N VAL A 99 -4.35 16.95 -4.33
CA VAL A 99 -5.05 15.91 -5.09
C VAL A 99 -4.11 14.76 -5.42
N THR A 100 -2.91 15.04 -5.91
CA THR A 100 -1.99 13.99 -6.40
C THR A 100 -1.36 13.17 -5.28
N ASN A 101 -1.00 13.79 -4.17
CA ASN A 101 -0.26 13.09 -3.11
C ASN A 101 -1.21 12.43 -2.09
N THR A 102 -2.51 12.73 -2.12
CA THR A 102 -3.51 12.07 -1.24
C THR A 102 -3.54 10.56 -1.46
N GLY A 103 -3.36 10.09 -2.71
CA GLY A 103 -3.25 8.65 -2.98
C GLY A 103 -2.10 8.00 -2.21
N GLY A 104 -0.95 8.68 -2.13
CA GLY A 104 0.18 8.25 -1.32
C GLY A 104 -0.11 8.30 0.19
N CYS A 105 -0.78 9.36 0.69
CA CYS A 105 -1.20 9.40 2.09
C CYS A 105 -2.12 8.22 2.46
N LEU A 106 -3.09 7.90 1.61
CA LEU A 106 -4.01 6.79 1.84
C LEU A 106 -3.28 5.44 1.85
N ALA A 107 -2.25 5.29 1.00
CA ALA A 107 -1.39 4.11 1.01
C ALA A 107 -0.57 4.00 2.30
N ASP A 108 -0.10 5.11 2.85
CA ASP A 108 0.68 5.11 4.10
C ASP A 108 -0.18 4.79 5.34
N ILE A 109 -1.47 5.18 5.34
CA ILE A 109 -2.36 5.00 6.50
C ILE A 109 -3.02 3.62 6.54
N TRP A 110 -3.49 3.12 5.40
CA TRP A 110 -4.31 1.91 5.34
C TRP A 110 -3.50 0.71 4.83
N PRO A 111 -3.73 -0.52 5.33
CA PRO A 111 -3.19 -1.75 4.74
C PRO A 111 -3.92 -2.11 3.43
N GLN A 112 -3.23 -2.81 2.51
CA GLN A 112 -3.69 -3.07 1.14
C GLN A 112 -5.10 -3.70 1.06
N SER A 113 -5.44 -4.60 1.98
CA SER A 113 -6.75 -5.28 2.03
C SER A 113 -7.93 -4.35 2.30
N HIS A 114 -7.71 -3.22 2.99
CA HIS A 114 -8.76 -2.27 3.39
C HIS A 114 -8.69 -0.93 2.64
N ARG A 115 -7.74 -0.75 1.71
CA ARG A 115 -7.55 0.51 0.96
C ARG A 115 -8.68 0.86 -0.01
N SER A 116 -9.47 -0.11 -0.46
CA SER A 116 -10.47 0.10 -1.53
C SER A 116 -11.52 1.15 -1.19
N VAL A 117 -12.05 1.17 0.04
CA VAL A 117 -13.08 2.12 0.47
C VAL A 117 -12.53 3.55 0.61
N PRO A 118 -11.40 3.81 1.31
CA PRO A 118 -10.80 5.14 1.33
C PRO A 118 -10.45 5.69 -0.05
N PHE A 119 -9.93 4.86 -0.96
CA PHE A 119 -9.65 5.25 -2.34
C PHE A 119 -10.92 5.55 -3.14
N ALA A 120 -12.01 4.81 -2.91
CA ALA A 120 -13.30 5.10 -3.51
C ALA A 120 -13.84 6.47 -3.05
N LEU A 121 -13.80 6.77 -1.74
CA LEU A 121 -14.21 8.07 -1.20
C LEU A 121 -13.35 9.23 -1.75
N PHE A 122 -12.04 9.03 -1.86
CA PHE A 122 -11.15 9.99 -2.51
C PHE A 122 -11.55 10.24 -3.97
N THR A 123 -11.83 9.15 -4.72
CA THR A 123 -12.25 9.23 -6.12
C THR A 123 -13.58 9.95 -6.27
N THR A 124 -14.54 9.71 -5.36
CA THR A 124 -15.81 10.45 -5.29
C THR A 124 -15.56 11.95 -5.20
N GLY A 125 -14.74 12.37 -4.23
CA GLY A 125 -14.41 13.79 -4.06
C GLY A 125 -13.68 14.39 -5.26
N SER A 126 -12.77 13.63 -5.89
CA SER A 126 -12.05 14.08 -7.07
C SER A 126 -12.93 14.23 -8.31
N SER A 127 -13.95 13.38 -8.47
CA SER A 127 -14.73 13.27 -9.71
C SER A 127 -16.05 14.06 -9.64
N LEU A 128 -16.73 14.05 -8.49
CA LEU A 128 -17.98 14.80 -8.32
C LEU A 128 -17.74 16.30 -8.09
N GLY A 129 -16.61 16.68 -7.48
CA GLY A 129 -16.27 18.09 -7.23
C GLY A 129 -16.42 18.96 -8.48
N PRO A 130 -15.80 18.60 -9.63
CA PRO A 130 -15.90 19.36 -10.87
C PRO A 130 -17.30 19.41 -11.48
N VAL A 131 -18.18 18.44 -11.21
CA VAL A 131 -19.55 18.41 -11.74
C VAL A 131 -20.49 19.29 -10.90
N ILE A 132 -20.33 19.25 -9.58
CA ILE A 132 -21.15 20.03 -8.65
C ILE A 132 -20.81 21.53 -8.77
N ALA A 133 -19.57 21.87 -9.14
CA ALA A 133 -19.12 23.26 -9.13
C ALA A 133 -19.83 24.20 -10.13
N PRO A 134 -20.01 23.85 -11.43
CA PRO A 134 -20.76 24.69 -12.36
C PRO A 134 -22.25 24.78 -11.98
N ILE A 135 -22.82 23.76 -11.34
CA ILE A 135 -24.20 23.78 -10.83
C ILE A 135 -24.32 24.84 -9.73
N ALA A 136 -23.52 24.71 -8.67
CA ALA A 136 -23.51 25.67 -7.57
C ALA A 136 -23.13 27.08 -8.04
N GLY A 137 -22.07 27.19 -8.85
CA GLY A 137 -21.60 28.45 -9.41
C GLY A 137 -22.59 29.11 -10.34
N GLY A 138 -23.42 28.34 -11.05
CA GLY A 138 -24.47 28.84 -11.93
C GLY A 138 -25.52 29.62 -11.16
N PHE A 139 -26.01 29.07 -10.03
CA PHE A 139 -26.93 29.75 -9.13
C PHE A 139 -26.28 30.92 -8.40
N ILE A 140 -25.06 30.76 -7.91
CA ILE A 140 -24.31 31.85 -7.25
C ILE A 140 -24.17 33.03 -8.22
N SER A 141 -23.76 32.79 -9.46
CA SER A 141 -23.56 33.86 -10.45
C SER A 141 -24.87 34.46 -10.99
N GLN A 142 -25.98 33.73 -10.87
CA GLN A 142 -27.30 34.22 -11.27
C GLN A 142 -27.86 35.21 -10.25
N TYR A 143 -27.70 34.92 -8.96
CA TYR A 143 -28.27 35.73 -7.87
C TYR A 143 -27.29 36.70 -7.23
N LEU A 144 -25.99 36.46 -7.38
CA LEU A 144 -24.91 37.30 -6.87
C LEU A 144 -23.90 37.60 -7.99
N SER A 145 -22.86 38.37 -7.68
CA SER A 145 -21.73 38.59 -8.60
C SER A 145 -20.94 37.30 -8.86
N TRP A 146 -20.39 37.14 -10.06
CA TRP A 146 -19.48 36.03 -10.41
C TRP A 146 -18.28 35.91 -9.45
N ARG A 147 -17.88 36.99 -8.78
CA ARG A 147 -16.82 37.00 -7.77
C ARG A 147 -17.15 36.12 -6.56
N TRP A 148 -18.43 35.95 -6.24
CA TRP A 148 -18.87 35.11 -5.13
C TRP A 148 -18.55 33.64 -5.29
N ASN A 149 -18.35 33.16 -6.52
CA ASN A 149 -17.82 31.81 -6.75
C ASN A 149 -16.47 31.61 -6.02
N TYR A 150 -15.57 32.59 -6.12
CA TYR A 150 -14.27 32.53 -5.47
C TYR A 150 -14.35 32.80 -3.97
N TRP A 151 -15.27 33.67 -3.52
CA TRP A 151 -15.51 33.85 -2.08
C TRP A 151 -15.96 32.55 -1.42
N VAL A 152 -16.91 31.83 -2.02
CA VAL A 152 -17.37 30.52 -1.51
C VAL A 152 -16.23 29.53 -1.44
N VAL A 153 -15.43 29.40 -2.50
CA VAL A 153 -14.25 28.53 -2.51
C VAL A 153 -13.25 28.94 -1.42
N THR A 154 -13.02 30.23 -1.24
CA THR A 154 -12.09 30.78 -0.22
C THR A 154 -12.57 30.42 1.19
N ILE A 155 -13.85 30.60 1.50
CA ILE A 155 -14.45 30.27 2.80
C ILE A 155 -14.30 28.77 3.08
N VAL A 156 -14.72 27.92 2.14
CA VAL A 156 -14.64 26.46 2.28
C VAL A 156 -13.19 26.02 2.43
N THR A 157 -12.27 26.59 1.66
CA THR A 157 -10.84 26.29 1.76
C THR A 157 -10.27 26.72 3.10
N GLY A 158 -10.66 27.88 3.64
CA GLY A 158 -10.25 28.36 4.95
C GLY A 158 -10.67 27.41 6.07
N ILE A 159 -11.92 26.95 6.07
CA ILE A 159 -12.44 25.96 7.03
C ILE A 159 -11.64 24.65 6.92
N VAL A 160 -11.44 24.15 5.70
CA VAL A 160 -10.70 22.91 5.44
C VAL A 160 -9.22 23.04 5.85
N TYR A 161 -8.61 24.20 5.63
CA TYR A 161 -7.23 24.48 6.01
C TYR A 161 -7.07 24.49 7.54
N VAL A 162 -7.96 25.17 8.26
CA VAL A 162 -7.97 25.16 9.73
C VAL A 162 -8.13 23.74 10.25
N ALA A 163 -9.11 22.99 9.76
CA ALA A 163 -9.30 21.59 10.13
C ALA A 163 -8.05 20.74 9.86
N MET A 164 -7.39 20.95 8.72
CA MET A 164 -6.17 20.22 8.37
C MET A 164 -4.98 20.56 9.28
N VAL A 165 -4.80 21.82 9.67
CA VAL A 165 -3.71 22.21 10.58
C VAL A 165 -3.83 21.52 11.94
N PHE A 166 -5.05 21.39 12.47
CA PHE A 166 -5.29 20.83 13.80
C PHE A 166 -5.51 19.32 13.82
N LEU A 167 -6.12 18.72 12.79
CA LEU A 167 -6.57 17.33 12.82
C LEU A 167 -5.65 16.35 12.08
N LEU A 168 -4.84 16.81 11.13
CA LEU A 168 -4.00 15.92 10.33
C LEU A 168 -2.56 15.84 10.87
N PRO A 169 -2.12 14.67 11.39
CA PRO A 169 -0.73 14.41 11.73
C PRO A 169 0.11 14.11 10.48
N GLU A 170 1.43 14.07 10.65
CA GLU A 170 2.33 13.56 9.61
C GLU A 170 2.08 12.07 9.39
N THR A 171 1.98 11.65 8.13
CA THR A 171 1.66 10.28 7.72
C THR A 171 2.86 9.57 7.11
N TYR A 172 3.90 10.30 6.69
CA TYR A 172 5.03 9.71 5.99
C TYR A 172 6.01 9.02 6.94
N VAL A 173 6.07 7.69 6.85
CA VAL A 173 6.83 6.82 7.76
C VAL A 173 8.30 7.21 7.85
N THR A 174 8.95 7.54 6.73
CA THR A 174 10.38 7.90 6.72
C THR A 174 10.67 9.15 7.54
N VAL A 175 9.80 10.17 7.48
CA VAL A 175 9.95 11.39 8.28
C VAL A 175 9.65 11.12 9.75
N LEU A 176 8.63 10.31 10.05
CA LEU A 176 8.33 9.88 11.42
C LEU A 176 9.50 9.11 12.04
N LEU A 177 10.17 8.25 11.26
CA LEU A 177 11.38 7.54 11.69
C LEU A 177 12.54 8.49 11.90
N GLN A 178 12.76 9.46 11.00
CA GLN A 178 13.79 10.49 11.19
C GLN A 178 13.56 11.31 12.47
N TRP A 179 12.32 11.67 12.78
CA TRP A 179 12.01 12.38 14.02
C TRP A 179 12.29 11.52 15.26
N LYS A 180 12.00 10.21 15.20
CA LYS A 180 12.33 9.26 16.27
C LYS A 180 13.85 9.10 16.44
N LEU A 181 14.59 8.97 15.34
CA LEU A 181 16.06 8.88 15.34
C LEU A 181 16.71 10.15 15.88
N ALA A 182 16.22 11.33 15.48
CA ALA A 182 16.70 12.61 15.97
C ALA A 182 16.46 12.77 17.48
N LYS A 183 15.29 12.35 17.98
CA LYS A 183 15.03 12.29 19.43
C LYS A 183 15.96 11.32 20.17
N ALA A 184 16.41 10.27 19.50
CA ALA A 184 17.38 9.31 20.03
C ALA A 184 18.85 9.74 19.83
N GLY A 185 19.12 10.95 19.30
CA GLY A 185 20.47 11.46 19.07
C GLY A 185 21.21 10.84 17.88
N ILE A 186 20.55 10.03 17.05
CA ILE A 186 21.14 9.36 15.89
C ILE A 186 21.02 10.28 14.68
N LYS A 187 22.16 10.65 14.07
CA LYS A 187 22.17 11.47 12.85
C LYS A 187 21.68 10.64 11.66
N PRO A 188 20.65 11.11 10.93
CA PRO A 188 20.16 10.40 9.75
C PRO A 188 21.19 10.43 8.62
N VAL A 189 21.26 9.33 7.86
CA VAL A 189 22.05 9.26 6.62
C VAL A 189 21.45 10.24 5.61
N HIS A 190 22.24 11.24 5.21
CA HIS A 190 21.81 12.26 4.26
C HIS A 190 21.87 11.69 2.84
N GLN A 191 20.73 11.59 2.17
CA GLN A 191 20.68 11.31 0.73
C GLN A 191 20.69 12.62 -0.06
N SER A 192 21.42 12.64 -1.18
CA SER A 192 21.56 13.83 -2.03
C SER A 192 20.21 14.29 -2.61
N PHE A 193 19.81 15.52 -2.26
CA PHE A 193 18.58 16.17 -2.75
C PHE A 193 18.55 16.34 -4.27
N LYS A 194 19.71 16.64 -4.86
CA LYS A 194 19.84 16.99 -6.29
C LYS A 194 19.59 15.77 -7.21
N GLU A 195 20.02 14.58 -6.79
CA GLU A 195 19.85 13.33 -7.55
C GLU A 195 18.41 12.83 -7.55
N LYS A 196 17.74 12.81 -6.39
CA LYS A 196 16.30 12.47 -6.29
C LYS A 196 15.42 13.44 -7.08
N TYR A 197 15.73 14.74 -7.02
CA TYR A 197 14.93 15.77 -7.67
C TYR A 197 15.01 15.73 -9.20
N TYR A 198 16.23 15.60 -9.76
CA TYR A 198 16.42 15.54 -11.22
C TYR A 198 15.78 14.30 -11.85
N THR A 199 15.89 13.16 -11.16
CA THR A 199 15.34 11.88 -11.63
C THR A 199 13.81 11.88 -11.61
N ASN A 200 13.18 12.52 -10.62
CA ASN A 200 11.72 12.56 -10.49
C ASN A 200 11.02 13.53 -11.44
N LEU A 201 11.69 14.60 -11.89
CA LEU A 201 11.13 15.58 -12.83
C LEU A 201 11.19 15.15 -14.30
N THR A 202 12.27 14.49 -14.70
CA THR A 202 12.53 14.15 -16.11
C THR A 202 11.85 12.85 -16.54
N ARG A 203 11.75 11.88 -15.62
CA ARG A 203 11.23 10.53 -15.91
C ARG A 203 9.79 10.50 -16.42
N PRO A 204 8.81 11.25 -15.88
CA PRO A 204 7.43 11.23 -16.41
C PRO A 204 7.34 11.66 -17.88
N TRP A 205 8.11 12.67 -18.30
CA TRP A 205 8.13 13.15 -19.69
C TRP A 205 8.75 12.13 -20.64
N MET A 206 9.86 11.51 -20.24
CA MET A 206 10.47 10.45 -21.03
C MET A 206 9.52 9.27 -21.20
N MET A 207 8.92 8.78 -20.10
CA MET A 207 7.99 7.65 -20.15
C MET A 207 6.79 7.96 -21.06
N LEU A 208 6.22 9.17 -20.99
CA LEU A 208 5.02 9.52 -21.78
C LEU A 208 5.21 9.33 -23.29
N PHE A 209 6.40 9.64 -23.82
CA PHE A 209 6.68 9.58 -25.27
C PHE A 209 7.48 8.34 -25.69
N THR A 210 8.03 7.59 -24.74
CA THR A 210 8.78 6.35 -25.03
C THR A 210 7.95 5.09 -24.84
N GLU A 211 6.89 5.16 -24.04
CA GLU A 211 6.10 3.99 -23.66
C GLU A 211 4.73 3.93 -24.34
N PRO A 212 4.52 3.02 -25.32
CA PRO A 212 3.29 2.97 -26.12
C PRO A 212 2.03 2.75 -25.27
N ILE A 213 2.10 1.88 -24.27
CA ILE A 213 0.95 1.59 -23.38
C ILE A 213 0.56 2.84 -22.59
N LEU A 214 1.55 3.54 -22.04
CA LEU A 214 1.32 4.76 -21.27
C LEU A 214 0.77 5.88 -22.18
N PHE A 215 1.32 6.02 -23.38
CA PHE A 215 0.83 7.01 -24.34
C PHE A 215 -0.61 6.73 -24.78
N THR A 216 -0.95 5.49 -25.17
CA THR A 216 -2.30 5.14 -25.64
C THR A 216 -3.34 5.29 -24.54
N LEU A 217 -3.06 4.78 -23.34
CA LEU A 217 -3.96 4.92 -22.19
C LEU A 217 -4.04 6.37 -21.70
N GLY A 218 -2.91 7.07 -21.71
CA GLY A 218 -2.80 8.49 -21.40
C GLY A 218 -3.63 9.34 -22.35
N LEU A 219 -3.54 9.09 -23.65
CA LEU A 219 -4.31 9.78 -24.68
C LEU A 219 -5.80 9.50 -24.54
N HIS A 220 -6.19 8.25 -24.28
CA HIS A 220 -7.59 7.88 -24.04
C HIS A 220 -8.14 8.57 -22.79
N SER A 221 -7.41 8.52 -21.68
CA SER A 221 -7.80 9.20 -20.45
C SER A 221 -7.88 10.72 -20.67
N ALA A 222 -6.91 11.30 -21.36
CA ALA A 222 -6.85 12.73 -21.64
C ALA A 222 -8.00 13.20 -22.53
N PHE A 223 -8.34 12.44 -23.58
CA PHE A 223 -9.46 12.74 -24.45
C PHE A 223 -10.80 12.75 -23.68
N VAL A 224 -11.06 11.71 -22.88
CA VAL A 224 -12.28 11.59 -22.07
C VAL A 224 -12.40 12.72 -21.03
N TRP A 225 -11.28 13.12 -20.42
CA TRP A 225 -11.25 14.25 -19.51
C TRP A 225 -11.39 15.61 -20.20
N GLY A 226 -10.81 15.74 -21.40
CA GLY A 226 -11.06 16.86 -22.29
C GLY A 226 -12.56 17.06 -22.53
N ILE A 227 -13.26 15.98 -22.87
CA ILE A 227 -14.72 16.00 -23.07
C ILE A 227 -15.45 16.42 -21.78
N LEU A 228 -15.10 15.87 -20.61
CA LEU A 228 -15.76 16.26 -19.36
C LEU A 228 -15.67 17.78 -19.09
N TYR A 229 -14.49 18.37 -19.28
CA TYR A 229 -14.33 19.82 -19.09
C TYR A 229 -14.98 20.62 -20.22
N LEU A 230 -15.01 20.09 -21.44
CA LEU A 230 -15.77 20.64 -22.54
C LEU A 230 -17.26 20.72 -22.17
N ASP A 231 -17.81 19.65 -21.59
CA ASP A 231 -19.22 19.54 -21.22
C ASP A 231 -19.63 20.56 -20.16
N PHE A 232 -18.74 20.94 -19.24
CA PHE A 232 -19.00 22.04 -18.30
C PHE A 232 -19.30 23.38 -18.98
N THR A 233 -18.82 23.55 -20.21
CA THR A 233 -19.10 24.72 -21.05
C THR A 233 -20.26 24.44 -22.02
N ALA A 234 -20.24 23.28 -22.68
CA ALA A 234 -21.16 22.94 -23.75
C ALA A 234 -22.58 22.67 -23.26
N TYR A 235 -22.77 21.90 -22.18
CA TYR A 235 -24.11 21.56 -21.68
C TYR A 235 -24.91 22.82 -21.28
N PRO A 236 -24.41 23.70 -20.39
CA PRO A 236 -25.13 24.93 -20.06
C PRO A 236 -25.34 25.85 -21.27
N PHE A 237 -24.37 25.90 -22.20
CA PHE A 237 -24.49 26.68 -23.42
C PHE A 237 -25.64 26.19 -24.32
N VAL A 238 -25.74 24.87 -24.56
CA VAL A 238 -26.78 24.26 -25.40
C VAL A 238 -28.16 24.53 -24.83
N PHE A 239 -28.37 24.30 -23.52
CA PHE A 239 -29.68 24.50 -22.89
C PHE A 239 -30.10 25.98 -22.84
N ARG A 240 -29.15 26.89 -22.67
CA ARG A 240 -29.41 28.33 -22.78
C ARG A 240 -29.84 28.73 -24.18
N THR A 241 -29.10 28.29 -25.19
CA THR A 241 -29.32 28.71 -26.58
C THR A 241 -30.56 28.08 -27.19
N THR A 242 -30.82 26.80 -26.91
CA THR A 242 -31.91 26.05 -27.55
C THR A 242 -33.23 26.13 -26.77
N ARG A 243 -33.18 26.30 -25.44
CA ARG A 243 -34.38 26.27 -24.57
C ARG A 243 -34.58 27.55 -23.76
N GLY A 244 -33.69 28.53 -23.86
CA GLY A 244 -33.81 29.80 -23.13
C GLY A 244 -33.67 29.66 -21.61
N TRP A 245 -33.05 28.58 -21.12
CA TRP A 245 -32.89 28.36 -19.68
C TRP A 245 -32.05 29.46 -19.04
N THR A 246 -32.39 29.84 -17.80
CA THR A 246 -31.54 30.75 -17.01
C THR A 246 -30.21 30.10 -16.68
N GLN A 247 -29.22 30.90 -16.28
CA GLN A 247 -27.86 30.42 -16.01
C GLN A 247 -27.80 29.31 -14.95
N GLY A 248 -28.55 29.42 -13.86
CA GLY A 248 -28.63 28.40 -12.81
C GLY A 248 -29.31 27.12 -13.30
N LEU A 249 -30.45 27.24 -14.00
CA LEU A 249 -31.15 26.08 -14.57
C LEU A 249 -30.29 25.35 -15.60
N ALA A 250 -29.56 26.08 -16.44
CA ALA A 250 -28.65 25.51 -17.41
C ALA A 250 -27.53 24.68 -16.75
N GLY A 251 -27.08 25.05 -15.55
CA GLY A 251 -26.13 24.25 -14.77
C GLY A 251 -26.67 22.87 -14.40
N LEU A 252 -27.97 22.74 -14.10
CA LEU A 252 -28.60 21.46 -13.72
C LEU A 252 -28.54 20.39 -14.82
N SER A 253 -28.28 20.77 -16.07
CA SER A 253 -28.06 19.82 -17.16
C SER A 253 -26.92 18.83 -16.90
N LEU A 254 -25.97 19.18 -16.03
CA LEU A 254 -24.83 18.33 -15.65
C LEU A 254 -25.19 17.23 -14.62
N LEU A 255 -26.41 17.22 -14.07
CA LEU A 255 -26.83 16.23 -13.06
C LEU A 255 -26.75 14.79 -13.57
N GLY A 256 -26.99 14.57 -14.87
CA GLY A 256 -26.87 13.25 -15.47
C GLY A 256 -25.46 12.68 -15.38
N ILE A 257 -24.45 13.52 -15.68
CA ILE A 257 -23.03 13.15 -15.57
C ILE A 257 -22.71 12.81 -14.10
N GLY A 258 -23.14 13.66 -13.15
CA GLY A 258 -22.93 13.43 -11.73
C GLY A 258 -23.57 12.14 -11.21
N LEU A 259 -24.80 11.84 -11.63
CA LEU A 259 -25.50 10.61 -11.30
C LEU A 259 -24.75 9.38 -11.83
N GLY A 260 -24.27 9.42 -13.07
CA GLY A 260 -23.45 8.36 -13.64
C GLY A 260 -22.15 8.11 -12.86
N MET A 261 -21.45 9.17 -12.47
CA MET A 261 -20.24 9.08 -11.65
C MET A 261 -20.51 8.47 -10.26
N ALA A 262 -21.64 8.85 -9.63
CA ALA A 262 -22.07 8.30 -8.34
C ALA A 262 -22.38 6.80 -8.44
N ILE A 263 -23.10 6.38 -9.49
CA ILE A 263 -23.41 4.96 -9.75
C ILE A 263 -22.12 4.14 -9.94
N ALA A 264 -21.17 4.64 -10.75
CA ALA A 264 -19.90 3.94 -10.96
C ALA A 264 -19.08 3.81 -9.68
N THR A 265 -19.07 4.86 -8.85
CA THR A 265 -18.34 4.82 -7.58
C THR A 265 -18.98 3.87 -6.58
N ALA A 266 -20.32 3.87 -6.47
CA ALA A 266 -21.07 2.93 -5.64
C ALA A 266 -20.90 1.47 -6.10
N SER A 267 -20.66 1.25 -7.40
CA SER A 267 -20.44 -0.07 -7.99
C SER A 267 -19.00 -0.60 -7.82
N SER A 268 -18.09 0.16 -7.20
CA SER A 268 -16.68 -0.22 -7.03
C SER A 268 -16.45 -1.58 -6.33
N PRO A 269 -17.21 -1.98 -5.29
CA PRO A 269 -17.06 -3.31 -4.68
C PRO A 269 -17.32 -4.45 -5.66
N TRP A 270 -18.30 -4.31 -6.55
CA TRP A 270 -18.57 -5.30 -7.59
C TRP A 270 -17.41 -5.36 -8.59
N ILE A 271 -16.90 -4.21 -9.04
CA ILE A 271 -15.75 -4.15 -9.95
C ILE A 271 -14.54 -4.91 -9.37
N ASN A 272 -14.31 -4.79 -8.05
CA ASN A 272 -13.25 -5.54 -7.36
C ASN A 272 -13.49 -7.07 -7.37
N ASN A 273 -14.74 -7.52 -7.22
CA ASN A 273 -15.09 -8.94 -7.32
C ASN A 273 -14.85 -9.49 -8.73
N ILE A 274 -15.17 -8.72 -9.78
CA ILE A 274 -14.88 -9.10 -11.17
C ILE A 274 -13.37 -9.23 -11.36
N HIS A 275 -12.60 -8.25 -10.89
CA HIS A 275 -11.14 -8.32 -10.94
C HIS A 275 -10.59 -9.58 -10.25
N ALA A 276 -11.04 -9.89 -9.03
CA ALA A 276 -10.60 -11.09 -8.32
C ALA A 276 -10.92 -12.40 -9.06
N ALA A 277 -12.06 -12.47 -9.75
CA ALA A 277 -12.41 -13.61 -10.58
C ALA A 277 -11.47 -13.75 -11.80
N TYR A 278 -11.17 -12.67 -12.50
CA TYR A 278 -10.28 -12.70 -13.67
C TYR A 278 -8.81 -12.88 -13.30
N SER A 279 -8.34 -12.37 -12.16
CA SER A 279 -6.99 -12.63 -11.66
C SER A 279 -6.77 -14.13 -11.38
N ARG A 280 -7.78 -14.81 -10.82
CA ARG A 280 -7.74 -16.28 -10.66
C ARG A 280 -7.71 -17.00 -12.01
N LYS A 281 -8.54 -16.57 -12.96
CA LYS A 281 -8.62 -17.18 -14.30
C LYS A 281 -7.32 -17.04 -15.10
N LEU A 282 -6.59 -15.93 -14.95
CA LEU A 282 -5.36 -15.63 -15.70
C LEU A 282 -4.09 -16.19 -15.05
N GLY A 283 -4.23 -16.92 -13.94
CA GLY A 283 -3.13 -17.57 -13.22
C GLY A 283 -2.28 -16.62 -12.37
N GLY A 284 -2.85 -15.50 -11.89
CA GLY A 284 -2.14 -14.54 -11.04
C GLY A 284 -2.56 -13.08 -11.25
N PRO A 285 -1.93 -12.13 -10.52
CA PRO A 285 -2.22 -10.70 -10.61
C PRO A 285 -1.63 -10.08 -11.89
N LYS A 286 -2.14 -10.48 -13.06
CA LYS A 286 -1.76 -9.87 -14.35
C LYS A 286 -2.51 -8.56 -14.57
N PRO A 287 -1.89 -7.51 -15.15
CA PRO A 287 -2.57 -6.25 -15.45
C PRO A 287 -3.85 -6.45 -16.29
N GLU A 288 -3.87 -7.43 -17.20
CA GLU A 288 -5.03 -7.77 -18.04
C GLU A 288 -6.30 -8.10 -17.24
N ALA A 289 -6.17 -8.57 -15.99
CA ALA A 289 -7.32 -8.86 -15.14
C ALA A 289 -8.14 -7.60 -14.78
N ARG A 290 -7.61 -6.40 -15.03
CA ARG A 290 -8.29 -5.12 -14.81
C ARG A 290 -9.18 -4.68 -15.97
N LEU A 291 -8.99 -5.22 -17.18
CA LEU A 291 -9.62 -4.72 -18.40
C LEU A 291 -11.02 -5.28 -18.75
N PRO A 292 -11.46 -6.50 -18.34
CA PRO A 292 -12.69 -7.12 -18.86
C PRO A 292 -13.96 -6.29 -18.74
N HIS A 293 -14.16 -5.62 -17.60
CA HIS A 293 -15.32 -4.76 -17.41
C HIS A 293 -15.20 -3.44 -18.21
N LEU A 294 -13.98 -2.94 -18.43
CA LEU A 294 -13.72 -1.73 -19.23
C LEU A 294 -14.01 -1.93 -20.71
N ILE A 295 -13.83 -3.16 -21.23
CA ILE A 295 -14.14 -3.50 -22.63
C ILE A 295 -15.60 -3.18 -22.96
N ILE A 296 -16.51 -3.41 -22.01
CA ILE A 296 -17.94 -3.16 -22.19
C ILE A 296 -18.25 -1.69 -21.86
N LEU A 297 -17.72 -1.19 -20.74
CA LEU A 297 -18.07 0.14 -20.24
C LEU A 297 -17.49 1.28 -21.06
N ALA A 298 -16.39 1.07 -21.81
CA ALA A 298 -15.82 2.09 -22.68
C ALA A 298 -16.79 2.55 -23.79
N TRP A 299 -17.68 1.67 -24.26
CA TRP A 299 -18.69 2.00 -25.27
C TRP A 299 -19.78 2.93 -24.77
N LEU A 300 -19.94 3.08 -23.44
CA LEU A 300 -20.93 4.01 -22.88
C LEU A 300 -20.60 5.46 -23.22
N ILE A 301 -19.32 5.80 -23.44
CA ILE A 301 -18.90 7.17 -23.79
C ILE A 301 -19.43 7.59 -25.17
N PRO A 302 -19.14 6.88 -26.29
CA PRO A 302 -19.69 7.26 -27.58
C PRO A 302 -21.22 7.20 -27.60
N VAL A 303 -21.83 6.21 -26.93
CA VAL A 303 -23.30 6.13 -26.78
C VAL A 303 -23.86 7.39 -26.13
N ALA A 304 -23.25 7.87 -25.06
CA ALA A 304 -23.66 9.09 -24.38
C ALA A 304 -23.55 10.32 -25.29
N LEU A 305 -22.47 10.45 -26.06
CA LEU A 305 -22.23 11.59 -26.94
C LEU A 305 -23.21 11.63 -28.11
N PHE A 306 -23.47 10.50 -28.77
CA PHE A 306 -24.49 10.42 -29.82
C PHE A 306 -25.89 10.66 -29.25
N TRP A 307 -26.22 10.07 -28.10
CA TRP A 307 -27.50 10.29 -27.45
C TRP A 307 -27.69 11.77 -27.14
N PHE A 308 -26.73 12.43 -26.48
CA PHE A 308 -26.81 13.85 -26.18
C PHE A 308 -26.97 14.71 -27.44
N GLY A 309 -26.13 14.49 -28.45
CA GLY A 309 -26.14 15.26 -29.70
C GLY A 309 -27.50 15.29 -30.38
N TRP A 310 -28.15 14.13 -30.50
CA TRP A 310 -29.40 13.98 -31.24
C TRP A 310 -30.67 14.21 -30.40
N THR A 311 -30.55 14.33 -29.07
CA THR A 311 -31.71 14.55 -28.18
C THR A 311 -31.71 15.91 -27.47
N ALA A 312 -30.62 16.68 -27.54
CA ALA A 312 -30.52 17.95 -26.85
C ALA A 312 -31.49 19.03 -27.36
N ASN A 313 -31.71 19.08 -28.68
CA ASN A 313 -32.57 20.08 -29.32
C ASN A 313 -34.06 19.71 -29.18
N PRO A 314 -34.97 20.71 -29.12
CA PRO A 314 -36.41 20.48 -29.29
C PRO A 314 -36.74 19.80 -30.63
N PRO A 315 -37.81 18.98 -30.73
CA PRO A 315 -38.92 18.81 -29.77
C PRO A 315 -38.68 17.77 -28.67
N THR A 316 -37.54 17.07 -28.65
CA THR A 316 -37.26 16.03 -27.66
C THR A 316 -37.32 16.57 -26.23
N HIS A 317 -37.88 15.79 -25.30
CA HIS A 317 -37.98 16.19 -23.90
C HIS A 317 -36.59 16.34 -23.28
N TRP A 318 -36.37 17.44 -22.55
CA TRP A 318 -35.07 17.82 -21.98
C TRP A 318 -34.49 16.79 -20.99
N LEU A 319 -35.32 15.93 -20.40
CA LEU A 319 -34.83 14.83 -19.56
C LEU A 319 -33.97 13.85 -20.35
N SER A 320 -34.28 13.58 -21.62
CA SER A 320 -33.56 12.60 -22.43
C SER A 320 -32.07 12.95 -22.57
N CYS A 321 -31.77 14.22 -22.87
CA CYS A 321 -30.39 14.67 -23.00
C CYS A 321 -29.66 14.80 -21.65
N ILE A 322 -30.36 15.04 -20.54
CA ILE A 322 -29.74 14.94 -19.21
C ILE A 322 -29.41 13.47 -18.91
N PHE A 323 -30.30 12.53 -19.18
CA PHE A 323 -30.05 11.10 -18.98
C PHE A 323 -28.90 10.57 -19.86
N ALA A 324 -28.64 11.16 -21.02
CA ALA A 324 -27.46 10.86 -21.83
C ALA A 324 -26.15 11.08 -21.06
N GLY A 325 -26.11 11.96 -20.05
CA GLY A 325 -24.94 12.15 -19.19
C GLY A 325 -24.64 10.95 -18.26
N VAL A 326 -25.63 10.12 -17.95
CA VAL A 326 -25.44 8.96 -17.04
C VAL A 326 -24.44 7.93 -17.61
N PRO A 327 -24.61 7.40 -18.83
CA PRO A 327 -23.62 6.50 -19.42
C PRO A 327 -22.23 7.14 -19.56
N PHE A 328 -22.15 8.44 -19.84
CA PHE A 328 -20.87 9.16 -19.87
C PHE A 328 -20.19 9.13 -18.49
N GLY A 329 -20.90 9.50 -17.43
CA GLY A 329 -20.37 9.50 -16.06
C GLY A 329 -19.92 8.13 -15.59
N ILE A 330 -20.65 7.06 -15.96
CA ILE A 330 -20.27 5.68 -15.64
C ILE A 330 -18.98 5.28 -16.37
N GLY A 331 -18.94 5.50 -17.69
CA GLY A 331 -17.76 5.20 -18.52
C GLY A 331 -16.53 5.98 -18.05
N PHE A 332 -16.70 7.27 -17.73
CA PHE A 332 -15.64 8.15 -17.25
C PHE A 332 -14.96 7.62 -15.98
N VAL A 333 -15.72 7.35 -14.90
CA VAL A 333 -15.15 6.94 -13.61
C VAL A 333 -14.52 5.55 -13.71
N THR A 334 -15.19 4.62 -14.38
CA THR A 334 -14.67 3.26 -14.53
C THR A 334 -13.40 3.21 -15.37
N LEU A 335 -13.35 3.93 -16.49
CA LEU A 335 -12.12 4.06 -17.28
C LEU A 335 -10.99 4.74 -16.50
N PHE A 336 -11.29 5.77 -15.70
CA PHE A 336 -10.29 6.43 -14.87
C PHE A 336 -9.67 5.48 -13.85
N LEU A 337 -10.50 4.78 -13.07
CA LEU A 337 -10.05 3.82 -12.07
C LEU A 337 -9.29 2.65 -12.70
N GLY A 338 -9.84 2.09 -13.77
CA GLY A 338 -9.25 0.97 -14.50
C GLY A 338 -7.91 1.31 -15.14
N THR A 339 -7.80 2.49 -15.76
CA THR A 339 -6.55 2.95 -16.40
C THR A 339 -5.45 3.17 -15.36
N ASN A 340 -5.74 3.84 -14.25
CA ASN A 340 -4.73 4.07 -13.21
C ASN A 340 -4.28 2.76 -12.57
N ALA A 341 -5.20 1.81 -12.33
CA ALA A 341 -4.86 0.48 -11.82
C ALA A 341 -3.98 -0.29 -12.82
N TYR A 342 -4.34 -0.30 -14.10
CA TYR A 342 -3.57 -0.99 -15.15
C TYR A 342 -2.16 -0.41 -15.31
N LEU A 343 -2.02 0.92 -15.31
CA LEU A 343 -0.70 1.59 -15.37
C LEU A 343 0.14 1.27 -14.13
N THR A 344 -0.48 1.19 -12.95
CA THR A 344 0.22 0.82 -11.72
C THR A 344 0.76 -0.61 -11.81
N ASP A 345 -0.08 -1.54 -12.25
CA ASP A 345 0.28 -2.96 -12.39
C ASP A 345 1.31 -3.18 -13.53
N CYS A 346 1.35 -2.35 -14.57
CA CYS A 346 2.33 -2.48 -15.66
C CYS A 346 3.72 -1.96 -15.31
N TYR A 347 3.83 -0.86 -14.56
CA TYR A 347 5.12 -0.17 -14.37
C TYR A 347 5.74 -0.40 -12.99
N GLY A 348 5.06 -1.04 -12.05
CA GLY A 348 5.62 -1.46 -10.76
C GLY A 348 6.34 -0.33 -10.03
N ARG A 349 7.66 -0.42 -9.90
CA ARG A 349 8.52 0.60 -9.27
C ARG A 349 8.46 1.98 -9.95
N PHE A 350 8.12 2.05 -11.24
CA PHE A 350 7.95 3.30 -12.00
C PHE A 350 6.49 3.77 -12.09
N SER A 351 5.55 3.12 -11.38
CA SER A 351 4.12 3.45 -11.39
C SER A 351 3.81 4.91 -11.05
N ALA A 352 4.50 5.49 -10.06
CA ALA A 352 4.31 6.90 -9.68
C ALA A 352 4.62 7.87 -10.83
N SER A 353 5.70 7.61 -11.59
CA SER A 353 6.08 8.42 -12.75
C SER A 353 5.10 8.24 -13.92
N ALA A 354 4.61 7.01 -14.15
CA ALA A 354 3.59 6.73 -15.16
C ALA A 354 2.26 7.42 -14.85
N LEU A 355 1.81 7.38 -13.58
CA LEU A 355 0.60 8.06 -13.13
C LEU A 355 0.73 9.59 -13.22
N ALA A 356 1.90 10.14 -12.89
CA ALA A 356 2.18 11.57 -13.05
C ALA A 356 2.12 12.00 -14.53
N ALA A 357 2.73 11.23 -15.43
CA ALA A 357 2.67 11.46 -16.88
C ALA A 357 1.23 11.45 -17.42
N ASN A 358 0.44 10.44 -17.01
CA ASN A 358 -0.98 10.34 -17.34
C ASN A 358 -1.76 11.57 -16.82
N ALA A 359 -1.49 12.01 -15.59
CA ALA A 359 -2.13 13.19 -15.02
C ALA A 359 -1.81 14.48 -15.78
N VAL A 360 -0.56 14.69 -16.19
CA VAL A 360 -0.14 15.85 -16.99
C VAL A 360 -0.89 15.88 -18.32
N MET A 361 -0.87 14.79 -19.08
CA MET A 361 -1.52 14.70 -20.40
C MET A 361 -3.02 15.00 -20.29
N ARG A 362 -3.66 14.46 -19.25
CA ARG A 362 -5.07 14.65 -18.94
C ARG A 362 -5.42 16.09 -18.59
N SER A 363 -4.58 16.76 -17.80
CA SER A 363 -4.76 18.17 -17.45
C SER A 363 -4.57 19.10 -18.65
N LEU A 364 -3.67 18.76 -19.58
CA LEU A 364 -3.51 19.52 -20.84
C LEU A 364 -4.78 19.47 -21.69
N PHE A 365 -5.33 18.28 -21.93
CA PHE A 365 -6.56 18.14 -22.72
C PHE A 365 -7.76 18.80 -22.03
N SER A 366 -7.91 18.57 -20.72
CA SER A 366 -8.92 19.25 -19.89
C SER A 366 -8.84 20.78 -20.00
N GLY A 367 -7.63 21.32 -20.11
CA GLY A 367 -7.39 22.76 -20.26
C GLY A 367 -7.70 23.28 -21.66
N VAL A 368 -7.39 22.51 -22.71
CA VAL A 368 -7.54 22.95 -24.11
C VAL A 368 -8.96 22.83 -24.61
N PHE A 369 -9.67 21.75 -24.30
CA PHE A 369 -10.98 21.43 -24.85
C PHE A 369 -12.06 22.53 -24.66
N PRO A 370 -12.13 23.17 -23.49
CA PRO A 370 -13.09 24.24 -23.23
C PRO A 370 -12.90 25.46 -24.15
N LEU A 371 -11.68 25.72 -24.65
CA LEU A 371 -11.37 26.92 -25.44
C LEU A 371 -12.08 26.98 -26.80
N PHE A 372 -12.41 25.81 -27.35
CA PHE A 372 -13.13 25.69 -28.63
C PHE A 372 -14.58 25.22 -28.46
N ALA A 373 -15.01 24.91 -27.24
CA ALA A 373 -16.32 24.31 -26.96
C ALA A 373 -17.47 25.14 -27.52
N THR A 374 -17.52 26.43 -27.19
CA THR A 374 -18.62 27.32 -27.64
C THR A 374 -18.65 27.48 -29.15
N GLN A 375 -17.49 27.67 -29.78
CA GLN A 375 -17.34 27.90 -31.21
C GLN A 375 -17.71 26.64 -32.01
N MET A 376 -17.36 25.47 -31.48
CA MET A 376 -17.70 24.17 -32.06
C MET A 376 -19.23 23.95 -32.06
N TYR A 377 -19.90 24.19 -30.92
CA TYR A 377 -21.35 24.01 -30.81
C TYR A 377 -22.15 25.10 -31.54
N GLU A 378 -21.64 26.34 -31.62
CA GLU A 378 -22.25 27.42 -32.41
C GLU A 378 -22.18 27.14 -33.92
N ARG A 379 -21.05 26.64 -34.44
CA ARG A 379 -20.84 26.46 -35.89
C ARG A 379 -21.35 25.14 -36.45
N LEU A 380 -21.11 24.03 -35.75
CA LEU A 380 -21.52 22.70 -36.20
C LEU A 380 -22.97 22.38 -35.80
N GLY A 381 -23.51 23.10 -34.81
CA GLY A 381 -24.76 22.74 -34.16
C GLY A 381 -24.60 21.56 -33.20
N THR A 382 -25.53 21.44 -32.26
CA THR A 382 -25.49 20.43 -31.19
C THR A 382 -25.30 18.98 -31.68
N PRO A 383 -26.04 18.51 -32.71
CA PRO A 383 -25.93 17.12 -33.14
C PRO A 383 -24.56 16.77 -33.71
N TRP A 384 -24.01 17.62 -34.58
CA TRP A 384 -22.73 17.35 -35.24
C TRP A 384 -21.53 17.66 -34.34
N ALA A 385 -21.61 18.67 -33.47
CA ALA A 385 -20.56 18.93 -32.48
C ALA A 385 -20.36 17.73 -31.56
N ALA A 386 -21.45 17.19 -30.98
CA ALA A 386 -21.39 16.02 -30.11
C ALA A 386 -21.03 14.74 -30.90
N SER A 387 -21.56 14.56 -32.12
CA SER A 387 -21.24 13.39 -32.96
C SER A 387 -19.77 13.37 -33.37
N THR A 388 -19.14 14.53 -33.62
CA THR A 388 -17.70 14.61 -33.94
C THR A 388 -16.85 14.05 -32.80
N LEU A 389 -17.15 14.46 -31.56
CA LEU A 389 -16.52 13.87 -30.37
C LEU A 389 -16.87 12.39 -30.22
N GLY A 390 -18.12 12.02 -30.51
CA GLY A 390 -18.63 10.65 -30.47
C GLY A 390 -17.90 9.71 -31.43
N PHE A 391 -17.59 10.13 -32.64
CA PHE A 391 -16.83 9.34 -33.61
C PHE A 391 -15.39 9.12 -33.15
N ILE A 392 -14.73 10.13 -32.58
CA ILE A 392 -13.39 9.95 -32.00
C ILE A 392 -13.46 9.00 -30.80
N ALA A 393 -14.44 9.18 -29.91
CA ALA A 393 -14.67 8.27 -28.78
C ALA A 393 -14.95 6.83 -29.24
N LEU A 394 -15.65 6.66 -30.36
CA LEU A 394 -15.94 5.36 -30.97
C LEU A 394 -14.66 4.67 -31.46
N VAL A 395 -13.74 5.41 -32.08
CA VAL A 395 -12.42 4.88 -32.48
C VAL A 395 -11.59 4.47 -31.27
N MET A 396 -11.73 5.17 -30.13
CA MET A 396 -11.00 4.88 -28.90
C MET A 396 -11.66 3.81 -28.03
N ALA A 397 -12.95 3.53 -28.19
CA ALA A 397 -13.68 2.56 -27.38
C ALA A 397 -13.08 1.13 -27.39
N PRO A 398 -12.49 0.62 -28.49
CA PRO A 398 -11.80 -0.67 -28.51
C PRO A 398 -10.46 -0.72 -27.76
N VAL A 399 -9.91 0.41 -27.28
CA VAL A 399 -8.57 0.45 -26.64
C VAL A 399 -8.42 -0.56 -25.49
N PRO A 400 -9.36 -0.69 -24.53
CA PRO A 400 -9.25 -1.71 -23.47
C PRO A 400 -9.25 -3.15 -24.02
N TRP A 401 -9.97 -3.41 -25.11
CA TRP A 401 -9.99 -4.72 -25.76
C TRP A 401 -8.67 -5.03 -26.49
N LEU A 402 -8.12 -4.04 -27.18
CA LEU A 402 -6.80 -4.14 -27.80
C LEU A 402 -5.72 -4.41 -26.76
N LEU A 403 -5.77 -3.76 -25.60
CA LEU A 403 -4.83 -4.00 -24.50
C LEU A 403 -5.08 -5.35 -23.82
N TYR A 404 -6.32 -5.82 -23.73
CA TYR A 404 -6.59 -7.15 -23.19
C TYR A 404 -6.01 -8.26 -24.09
N THR A 405 -6.06 -8.06 -25.41
CA THR A 405 -5.63 -9.06 -26.39
C THR A 405 -4.13 -8.97 -26.71
N TYR A 406 -3.63 -7.75 -26.96
CA TYR A 406 -2.26 -7.48 -27.37
C TYR A 406 -1.37 -6.89 -26.26
N GLY A 407 -1.91 -6.73 -25.04
CA GLY A 407 -1.18 -6.19 -23.89
C GLY A 407 0.17 -6.88 -23.63
N PRO A 408 0.24 -8.22 -23.60
CA PRO A 408 1.52 -8.93 -23.42
C PRO A 408 2.56 -8.58 -24.49
N TRP A 409 2.13 -8.44 -25.76
CA TRP A 409 3.00 -8.08 -26.88
C TRP A 409 3.42 -6.60 -26.84
N LEU A 410 2.54 -5.70 -26.41
CA LEU A 410 2.88 -4.29 -26.21
C LEU A 410 3.86 -4.12 -25.05
N ARG A 411 3.70 -4.91 -23.99
CA ARG A 411 4.59 -4.89 -22.81
C ARG A 411 5.97 -5.43 -23.13
N SER A 412 6.09 -6.46 -23.95
CA SER A 412 7.41 -6.96 -24.38
C SER A 412 8.19 -5.98 -25.26
N LYS A 413 7.59 -4.85 -25.67
CA LYS A 413 8.25 -3.75 -26.38
C LYS A 413 8.49 -2.51 -25.52
N SER A 414 7.99 -2.51 -24.29
CA SER A 414 8.04 -1.38 -23.35
C SER A 414 9.38 -1.40 -22.61
N LYS A 415 10.22 -0.38 -22.80
CA LYS A 415 11.58 -0.36 -22.22
C LYS A 415 11.53 -0.25 -20.70
N TYR A 416 10.68 0.62 -20.16
CA TYR A 416 10.54 0.78 -18.72
C TYR A 416 9.82 -0.41 -18.06
N HIS A 417 8.90 -1.08 -18.76
CA HIS A 417 8.35 -2.34 -18.26
C HIS A 417 9.41 -3.44 -18.28
N LEU A 418 10.14 -3.58 -19.38
CA LEU A 418 11.26 -4.52 -19.49
C LEU A 418 12.34 -4.20 -18.48
N TRP A 419 12.63 -2.94 -18.16
CA TRP A 419 13.55 -2.62 -17.06
C TRP A 419 13.00 -2.99 -15.70
N THR A 420 11.69 -2.83 -15.45
CA THR A 420 11.10 -3.35 -14.22
C THR A 420 11.23 -4.87 -14.17
N VAL A 421 10.93 -5.54 -15.27
CA VAL A 421 11.04 -6.99 -15.42
C VAL A 421 12.48 -7.44 -15.34
N GLU A 422 13.45 -6.79 -15.97
CA GLU A 422 14.90 -7.04 -15.92
C GLU A 422 15.48 -6.66 -14.56
N LEU A 423 14.91 -5.72 -13.80
CA LEU A 423 15.33 -5.45 -12.43
C LEU A 423 14.75 -6.48 -11.47
N GLU A 424 13.50 -6.91 -11.69
CA GLU A 424 12.87 -8.02 -10.97
C GLU A 424 13.53 -9.35 -11.37
N GLU A 425 13.92 -9.51 -12.64
CA GLU A 425 14.57 -10.66 -13.25
C GLU A 425 16.05 -10.65 -12.98
N ALA A 426 16.78 -9.53 -12.94
CA ALA A 426 18.17 -9.45 -12.48
C ALA A 426 18.25 -9.53 -10.96
N GLU A 427 17.22 -9.09 -10.23
CA GLU A 427 17.01 -9.57 -8.86
C GLU A 427 16.89 -11.10 -8.93
N MET A 428 16.00 -11.69 -9.74
CA MET A 428 15.86 -13.16 -9.92
C MET A 428 16.99 -13.92 -10.66
N GLU A 429 17.94 -13.29 -11.34
CA GLU A 429 19.03 -13.86 -12.17
C GLU A 429 20.37 -13.61 -11.49
N SER A 430 20.48 -12.56 -10.65
CA SER A 430 21.38 -12.62 -9.50
C SER A 430 21.07 -13.85 -8.63
N TYR A 431 19.85 -14.40 -8.77
CA TYR A 431 19.43 -15.68 -8.20
C TYR A 431 19.56 -16.88 -9.16
N GLY A 432 20.16 -16.77 -10.36
CA GLY A 432 20.14 -17.81 -11.41
C GLY A 432 21.49 -18.09 -12.09
N GLY A 433 22.37 -18.84 -11.43
CA GLY A 433 23.56 -19.51 -12.02
C GLY A 433 23.82 -20.86 -11.33
N PRO A 434 24.63 -21.79 -11.90
CA PRO A 434 24.98 -23.05 -11.23
C PRO A 434 25.72 -22.76 -9.92
N PRO A 435 25.62 -23.63 -8.90
CA PRO A 435 25.61 -23.22 -7.51
C PRO A 435 26.98 -22.65 -7.11
N VAL A 436 27.00 -21.33 -6.97
CA VAL A 436 27.86 -20.67 -5.99
C VAL A 436 26.87 -20.05 -5.02
N ILE A 437 26.64 -20.72 -3.90
CA ILE A 437 25.87 -20.13 -2.82
C ILE A 437 26.72 -18.97 -2.30
N ASP A 438 26.46 -17.75 -2.77
CA ASP A 438 27.05 -16.55 -2.20
C ASP A 438 26.28 -16.23 -0.91
N PHE A 439 26.80 -16.70 0.21
CA PHE A 439 26.15 -16.59 1.51
C PHE A 439 26.06 -15.13 2.03
N SER A 440 26.65 -14.15 1.34
CA SER A 440 26.37 -12.73 1.58
C SER A 440 24.90 -12.39 1.30
N ASP A 441 24.22 -13.15 0.45
CA ASP A 441 22.80 -13.03 0.14
C ASP A 441 21.90 -13.35 1.34
N PHE A 442 22.27 -14.30 2.20
CA PHE A 442 21.55 -14.59 3.44
C PHE A 442 21.63 -13.42 4.44
N LEU A 443 22.77 -12.71 4.46
CA LEU A 443 23.02 -11.55 5.33
C LEU A 443 22.64 -10.21 4.68
N SER A 444 22.25 -10.22 3.40
CA SER A 444 21.91 -9.00 2.64
C SER A 444 20.66 -8.28 3.14
N GLY A 445 19.81 -8.97 3.90
CA GLY A 445 18.49 -8.46 4.32
C GLY A 445 17.48 -8.38 3.17
N ASP A 446 17.79 -8.93 2.00
CA ASP A 446 16.85 -9.07 0.89
C ASP A 446 16.03 -10.35 1.04
N GLU A 447 14.70 -10.18 1.01
CA GLU A 447 13.74 -11.25 1.29
C GLU A 447 13.77 -12.36 0.24
N ALA A 448 14.04 -12.04 -1.03
CA ALA A 448 14.08 -13.02 -2.11
C ALA A 448 15.37 -13.87 -2.05
N ARG A 449 16.51 -13.23 -1.75
CA ARG A 449 17.80 -13.88 -1.47
C ARG A 449 17.70 -14.87 -0.34
N MET A 450 17.16 -14.42 0.79
CA MET A 450 16.97 -15.24 1.98
C MET A 450 16.05 -16.43 1.71
N LYS A 451 14.95 -16.22 0.99
CA LYS A 451 13.98 -17.27 0.64
C LYS A 451 14.59 -18.35 -0.24
N LYS A 452 15.34 -17.95 -1.27
CA LYS A 452 16.04 -18.88 -2.15
C LYS A 452 17.08 -19.71 -1.39
N CYS A 453 17.93 -19.04 -0.62
CA CYS A 453 18.95 -19.71 0.19
C CYS A 453 18.32 -20.71 1.16
N ALA A 454 17.24 -20.32 1.85
CA ALA A 454 16.52 -21.22 2.75
C ALA A 454 15.91 -22.43 2.03
N ALA A 455 15.28 -22.24 0.86
CA ALA A 455 14.74 -23.34 0.07
C ALA A 455 15.83 -24.36 -0.34
N GLU A 456 16.97 -23.87 -0.81
CA GLU A 456 18.12 -24.69 -1.19
C GLU A 456 18.70 -25.46 0.02
N ILE A 457 18.83 -24.79 1.17
CA ILE A 457 19.25 -25.40 2.44
C ILE A 457 18.28 -26.53 2.84
N HIS A 458 16.97 -26.26 2.82
CA HIS A 458 15.96 -27.26 3.17
C HIS A 458 16.00 -28.47 2.23
N GLN A 459 16.18 -28.25 0.93
CA GLN A 459 16.32 -29.34 -0.06
C GLN A 459 17.58 -30.17 0.18
N ALA A 460 18.72 -29.54 0.49
CA ALA A 460 19.99 -30.22 0.74
C ALA A 460 20.00 -31.03 2.04
N LEU A 461 19.31 -30.55 3.07
CA LEU A 461 19.34 -31.09 4.43
C LEU A 461 18.28 -32.16 4.72
N LYS A 462 17.20 -32.20 3.92
CA LYS A 462 16.05 -33.08 4.13
C LYS A 462 16.50 -34.53 4.35
N MET A 463 16.10 -35.12 5.48
CA MET A 463 16.34 -36.52 5.89
C MET A 463 17.80 -36.93 6.21
N LYS A 464 18.81 -36.05 6.05
CA LYS A 464 20.23 -36.40 6.26
C LYS A 464 20.77 -36.09 7.66
N LEU A 465 20.37 -34.96 8.25
CA LEU A 465 20.89 -34.46 9.54
C LEU A 465 19.82 -34.38 10.63
N ASP A 466 19.07 -35.47 10.85
CA ASP A 466 17.99 -35.49 11.84
C ASP A 466 18.46 -35.10 13.25
N LYS A 467 17.81 -34.08 13.84
CA LYS A 467 18.14 -33.55 15.16
C LYS A 467 17.95 -34.55 16.30
N SER A 468 17.11 -35.57 16.13
CA SER A 468 16.89 -36.62 17.12
C SER A 468 18.13 -37.51 17.33
N LYS A 469 19.11 -37.45 16.43
CA LYS A 469 20.35 -38.22 16.50
C LYS A 469 21.39 -37.64 17.47
N ASN A 470 21.14 -36.49 18.10
CA ASN A 470 22.01 -35.92 19.13
C ASN A 470 21.22 -35.41 20.35
N LYS A 471 21.93 -35.25 21.47
CA LYS A 471 21.36 -34.77 22.74
C LYS A 471 21.24 -33.24 22.83
N TYR A 472 21.75 -32.49 21.83
CA TYR A 472 21.89 -31.04 21.87
C TYR A 472 20.77 -30.30 21.11
N ASN A 473 19.81 -31.03 20.53
CA ASN A 473 18.70 -30.46 19.75
C ASN A 473 19.21 -29.57 18.59
N ARG A 474 20.23 -30.07 17.87
CA ARG A 474 20.84 -29.45 16.69
C ARG A 474 20.56 -30.26 15.43
N GLY A 475 20.44 -29.60 14.28
CA GLY A 475 20.17 -30.27 13.01
C GLY A 475 18.74 -30.10 12.51
N TYR A 476 18.36 -30.96 11.56
CA TYR A 476 17.11 -30.89 10.82
C TYR A 476 15.94 -31.49 11.60
N GLN A 477 14.85 -30.74 11.64
CA GLN A 477 13.56 -31.12 12.16
C GLN A 477 12.62 -31.43 10.99
N SER A 478 12.10 -32.65 10.93
CA SER A 478 11.11 -33.07 9.93
C SER A 478 9.73 -32.46 10.17
N MET A 479 8.94 -32.38 9.10
CA MET A 479 7.54 -31.92 9.12
C MET A 479 6.71 -32.73 10.13
N GLY A 480 5.87 -32.07 10.93
CA GLY A 480 4.98 -32.74 11.88
C GLY A 480 5.66 -33.39 13.08
N SER A 481 6.95 -33.11 13.32
CA SER A 481 7.71 -33.66 14.46
C SER A 481 7.59 -32.86 15.76
N GLN A 482 6.72 -31.84 15.82
CA GLN A 482 6.33 -31.15 17.05
C GLN A 482 4.82 -30.91 17.14
N MET A 483 4.27 -30.89 18.36
CA MET A 483 2.91 -30.43 18.64
C MET A 483 2.93 -29.40 19.77
N ILE A 484 3.09 -28.12 19.40
CA ILE A 484 3.25 -27.05 20.38
C ILE A 484 1.94 -26.68 21.11
N GLU A 485 0.80 -26.80 20.43
CA GLU A 485 -0.53 -26.57 21.00
C GLU A 485 -1.20 -27.91 21.32
N ALA A 486 -1.57 -28.13 22.58
CA ALA A 486 -2.19 -29.39 23.00
C ALA A 486 -3.58 -29.55 22.34
N GLY A 487 -3.86 -30.75 21.81
CA GLY A 487 -5.16 -31.07 21.22
C GLY A 487 -5.35 -30.61 19.77
N THR A 488 -4.27 -30.19 19.09
CA THR A 488 -4.26 -29.86 17.66
C THR A 488 -3.58 -30.96 16.83
N LYS A 489 -3.57 -30.86 15.48
CA LYS A 489 -2.71 -31.73 14.65
C LYS A 489 -1.23 -31.33 14.85
N PRO A 490 -0.26 -32.22 14.56
CA PRO A 490 1.15 -31.86 14.55
C PRO A 490 1.44 -30.62 13.68
N ASP A 491 2.40 -29.80 14.11
CA ASP A 491 2.72 -28.51 13.49
C ASP A 491 3.20 -28.71 12.04
N LEU A 492 2.58 -27.98 11.09
CA LEU A 492 2.99 -27.96 9.68
C LEU A 492 4.20 -27.04 9.47
N LYS A 493 5.33 -27.45 10.04
CA LYS A 493 6.64 -26.83 9.82
C LYS A 493 7.77 -27.85 9.81
N GLU A 494 8.82 -27.53 9.08
CA GLU A 494 10.12 -28.19 9.18
C GLU A 494 11.21 -27.14 9.42
N GLY A 495 12.36 -27.52 9.98
CA GLY A 495 13.35 -26.51 10.32
C GLY A 495 14.74 -27.00 10.64
N TYR A 496 15.76 -26.22 10.32
CA TYR A 496 17.16 -26.52 10.67
C TYR A 496 17.62 -25.66 11.85
N TYR A 497 18.18 -26.31 12.87
CA TYR A 497 18.53 -25.72 14.16
C TYR A 497 20.04 -25.53 14.28
N VAL A 498 20.46 -24.28 14.46
CA VAL A 498 21.85 -23.88 14.68
C VAL A 498 21.94 -23.08 15.97
N GLY A 499 22.91 -23.36 16.82
CA GLY A 499 23.20 -22.53 17.97
C GLY A 499 24.67 -22.39 18.29
N ARG A 500 24.95 -21.80 19.45
CA ARG A 500 26.32 -21.43 19.83
C ARG A 500 27.21 -22.66 19.97
N GLU A 501 28.37 -22.60 19.32
CA GLU A 501 29.44 -23.58 19.49
C GLU A 501 30.31 -23.15 20.66
N LEU A 502 30.42 -24.03 21.66
CA LEU A 502 31.40 -23.90 22.73
C LEU A 502 32.52 -24.92 22.50
N PRO A 503 33.76 -24.63 22.94
CA PRO A 503 34.85 -25.59 22.89
C PRO A 503 34.46 -26.94 23.52
N THR A 504 34.93 -28.04 22.94
CA THR A 504 34.57 -29.40 23.42
C THR A 504 35.00 -29.68 24.86
N ASP A 505 35.99 -28.95 25.36
CA ASP A 505 36.50 -29.03 26.72
C ASP A 505 35.76 -28.12 27.72
N HIS A 506 34.84 -27.28 27.24
CA HIS A 506 34.04 -26.36 28.04
C HIS A 506 33.16 -27.11 29.06
N PRO A 507 33.03 -26.64 30.31
CA PRO A 507 32.25 -27.31 31.35
C PRO A 507 30.80 -27.61 30.95
N HIS A 508 30.12 -26.68 30.27
CA HIS A 508 28.73 -26.90 29.82
C HIS A 508 28.59 -28.00 28.77
N VAL A 509 29.60 -28.17 27.90
CA VAL A 509 29.58 -29.23 26.87
C VAL A 509 29.88 -30.59 27.52
N LYS A 510 30.89 -30.65 28.40
CA LYS A 510 31.23 -31.86 29.18
C LYS A 510 30.09 -32.34 30.06
N ASN A 511 29.33 -31.42 30.66
CA ASN A 511 28.19 -31.72 31.51
C ASN A 511 26.89 -31.95 30.71
N GLU A 512 26.96 -32.03 29.37
CA GLU A 512 25.82 -32.26 28.48
C GLU A 512 24.64 -31.28 28.73
N LYS A 513 24.94 -30.00 29.02
CA LYS A 513 23.91 -28.98 29.24
C LYS A 513 22.99 -28.87 28.03
N PHE A 514 21.68 -28.76 28.27
CA PHE A 514 20.69 -28.71 27.20
C PHE A 514 20.99 -27.58 26.20
N GLY A 515 21.00 -27.90 24.91
CA GLY A 515 21.21 -26.90 23.85
C GLY A 515 22.64 -26.34 23.74
N LEU A 516 23.64 -26.87 24.46
CA LEU A 516 25.02 -26.41 24.39
C LEU A 516 25.95 -27.56 23.98
N GLY A 517 26.11 -27.71 22.66
CA GLY A 517 26.99 -28.72 22.06
C GLY A 517 27.18 -28.48 20.56
N PRO A 518 27.95 -29.34 19.88
CA PRO A 518 28.31 -29.14 18.48
C PRO A 518 27.07 -29.11 17.57
N ASN A 519 27.10 -28.23 16.57
CA ASN A 519 26.11 -28.24 15.50
C ASN A 519 26.36 -29.40 14.53
N LEU A 520 25.30 -29.84 13.83
CA LEU A 520 25.41 -30.81 12.75
C LEU A 520 25.52 -30.07 11.42
N TRP A 521 26.71 -29.98 10.85
CA TRP A 521 26.94 -29.27 9.58
C TRP A 521 26.86 -30.21 8.37
N PRO A 522 26.20 -29.80 7.27
CA PRO A 522 26.22 -30.57 6.02
C PRO A 522 27.51 -30.36 5.25
N GLU A 523 28.28 -31.43 5.07
CA GLU A 523 29.51 -31.40 4.25
C GLU A 523 29.24 -30.92 2.80
N SER A 524 28.02 -31.16 2.28
CA SER A 524 27.62 -30.79 0.93
C SER A 524 27.45 -29.28 0.68
N LEU A 525 27.37 -28.44 1.72
CA LEU A 525 27.20 -26.98 1.58
C LEU A 525 28.51 -26.19 1.81
N GLY A 526 29.62 -26.88 2.08
CA GLY A 526 30.94 -26.27 2.27
C GLY A 526 31.12 -25.47 3.57
N GLU A 527 32.34 -24.99 3.81
CA GLU A 527 32.68 -24.25 5.04
C GLU A 527 32.02 -22.86 5.13
N GLY A 528 31.78 -22.20 3.99
CA GLY A 528 31.14 -20.87 3.95
C GLY A 528 29.74 -20.84 4.56
N PHE A 529 28.99 -21.95 4.47
CA PHE A 529 27.69 -22.11 5.11
C PHE A 529 27.80 -22.05 6.65
N ARG A 530 28.77 -22.78 7.20
CA ARG A 530 29.04 -22.80 8.64
C ARG A 530 29.44 -21.42 9.13
N GLU A 531 30.38 -20.77 8.44
CA GLU A 531 30.86 -19.44 8.81
C GLU A 531 29.72 -18.40 8.84
N THR A 532 28.85 -18.42 7.83
CA THR A 532 27.71 -17.49 7.76
C THR A 532 26.67 -17.77 8.83
N CYS A 533 26.36 -19.04 9.09
CA CYS A 533 25.44 -19.42 10.16
C CYS A 533 25.94 -18.95 11.54
N LEU A 534 27.24 -19.11 11.79
CA LEU A 534 27.88 -18.64 13.02
C LEU A 534 27.96 -17.10 13.08
N LEU A 535 28.16 -16.42 11.95
CA LEU A 535 28.15 -14.96 11.88
C LEU A 535 26.76 -14.38 12.14
N TYR A 536 25.71 -14.96 11.54
CA TYR A 536 24.32 -14.58 11.82
C TYR A 536 23.98 -14.79 13.30
N LEU A 537 24.39 -15.93 13.87
CA LEU A 537 24.22 -16.20 15.29
C LEU A 537 24.91 -15.14 16.14
N LYS A 538 26.16 -14.80 15.84
CA LYS A 538 26.94 -13.78 16.55
C LYS A 538 26.21 -12.43 16.54
N HIS A 539 25.77 -11.95 15.38
CA HIS A 539 25.06 -10.68 15.27
C HIS A 539 23.73 -10.67 16.03
N ASN A 540 22.97 -11.78 15.98
CA ASN A 540 21.74 -11.88 16.77
C ASN A 540 22.03 -11.91 18.28
N THR A 541 23.12 -12.54 18.70
CA THR A 541 23.58 -12.49 20.10
C THR A 541 23.91 -11.07 20.52
N GLU A 542 24.68 -10.32 19.72
CA GLU A 542 25.01 -8.91 19.99
C GLU A 542 23.74 -8.04 20.08
N VAL A 543 22.78 -8.22 19.16
CA VAL A 543 21.49 -7.51 19.21
C VAL A 543 20.69 -7.90 20.45
N ALA A 544 20.68 -9.18 20.82
CA ALA A 544 19.98 -9.66 22.00
C ALA A 544 20.57 -9.06 23.29
N GLU A 545 21.89 -8.98 23.41
CA GLU A 545 22.57 -8.34 24.54
C GLU A 545 22.20 -6.87 24.65
N VAL A 546 22.20 -6.12 23.54
CA VAL A 546 21.76 -4.71 23.52
C VAL A 546 20.30 -4.57 23.95
N LEU A 547 19.41 -5.45 23.49
CA LEU A 547 18.02 -5.46 23.91
C LEU A 547 17.87 -5.75 25.41
N MET A 548 18.60 -6.73 25.94
CA MET A 548 18.61 -7.05 27.37
C MET A 548 19.07 -5.85 28.22
N GLN A 549 20.10 -5.12 27.77
CA GLN A 549 20.57 -3.88 28.42
C GLN A 549 19.48 -2.80 28.41
N ALA A 550 18.82 -2.57 27.27
CA ALA A 550 17.75 -1.59 27.16
C ALA A 550 16.54 -1.94 28.05
N MET A 551 16.16 -3.22 28.09
CA MET A 551 15.05 -3.70 28.91
C MET A 551 15.36 -3.58 30.41
N VAL A 552 16.56 -3.92 30.86
CA VAL A 552 16.91 -3.81 32.30
C VAL A 552 17.02 -2.36 32.77
N MET A 553 17.50 -1.46 31.90
CA MET A 553 17.51 -0.02 32.18
C MET A 553 16.10 0.55 32.34
N SER A 554 15.12 0.08 31.55
CA SER A 554 13.72 0.51 31.71
C SER A 554 13.09 0.09 33.03
N LEU A 555 13.69 -0.89 33.72
CA LEU A 555 13.30 -1.37 35.05
C LEU A 555 14.07 -0.67 36.19
N GLY A 556 14.91 0.33 35.87
CA GLY A 556 15.66 1.12 36.85
C GLY A 556 16.96 0.48 37.34
N TYR A 557 17.52 -0.47 36.60
CA TYR A 557 18.81 -1.10 36.90
C TYR A 557 19.92 -0.60 35.97
N GLU A 558 21.18 -0.85 36.35
CA GLU A 558 22.34 -0.56 35.51
C GLU A 558 22.39 -1.47 34.27
N LYS A 559 22.97 -0.98 33.18
CA LYS A 559 23.04 -1.69 31.90
C LYS A 559 23.69 -3.07 31.97
N ASN A 560 24.65 -3.25 32.87
CA ASN A 560 25.45 -4.47 33.06
C ASN A 560 24.79 -5.51 33.99
N PHE A 561 23.56 -5.25 34.47
CA PHE A 561 22.88 -6.13 35.42
C PHE A 561 22.76 -7.58 34.94
N PHE A 562 22.57 -7.80 33.63
CA PHE A 562 22.42 -9.14 33.04
C PHE A 562 23.72 -9.71 32.44
N ASP A 563 24.91 -9.16 32.73
CA ASP A 563 26.16 -9.64 32.13
C ASP A 563 26.43 -11.12 32.42
N GLU A 564 26.21 -11.57 33.67
CA GLU A 564 26.34 -13.00 34.03
C GLU A 564 25.27 -13.88 33.36
N PHE A 565 24.09 -13.34 33.09
CA PHE A 565 23.06 -14.04 32.32
C PHE A 565 23.44 -14.16 30.83
N CYS A 566 24.11 -13.15 30.29
CA CYS A 566 24.56 -13.15 28.90
C CYS A 566 25.87 -13.94 28.69
N LYS A 567 26.58 -14.29 29.76
CA LYS A 567 27.80 -15.12 29.69
C LYS A 567 27.47 -16.55 29.26
N ASP A 568 28.15 -17.04 28.23
CA ASP A 568 27.95 -18.38 27.66
C ASP A 568 26.46 -18.78 27.49
N PRO A 569 25.69 -17.96 26.73
CA PRO A 569 24.25 -18.06 26.71
C PRO A 569 23.79 -19.24 25.84
N MET A 570 22.78 -19.96 26.32
CA MET A 570 22.02 -20.90 25.50
C MET A 570 21.18 -20.12 24.49
N CYS A 571 21.72 -19.96 23.28
CA CYS A 571 21.06 -19.29 22.17
C CYS A 571 21.12 -20.14 20.90
N PHE A 572 20.08 -20.03 20.09
CA PHE A 572 19.98 -20.72 18.80
C PHE A 572 18.94 -20.05 17.92
N TYR A 573 19.09 -20.19 16.62
CA TYR A 573 18.04 -19.85 15.68
C TYR A 573 17.59 -21.09 14.91
N LYS A 574 16.41 -20.96 14.32
CA LYS A 574 15.80 -21.98 13.49
C LYS A 574 15.58 -21.39 12.11
N MET A 575 16.00 -22.07 11.06
CA MET A 575 15.55 -21.78 9.70
C MET A 575 14.28 -22.60 9.50
N ILE A 576 13.11 -21.97 9.53
CA ILE A 576 11.82 -22.68 9.51
C ILE A 576 11.16 -22.49 8.15
N HIS A 577 10.73 -23.59 7.55
CA HIS A 577 9.89 -23.64 6.36
C HIS A 577 8.46 -24.04 6.75
N TYR A 578 7.49 -23.27 6.24
CA TYR A 578 6.07 -23.52 6.32
C TYR A 578 5.50 -23.74 4.91
N PRO A 579 4.96 -24.92 4.61
CA PRO A 579 4.38 -25.21 3.30
C PRO A 579 3.09 -24.39 3.06
N PRO A 580 2.64 -24.25 1.80
CA PRO A 580 1.33 -23.69 1.50
C PRO A 580 0.21 -24.59 2.04
N PRO A 581 -0.99 -24.04 2.31
CA PRO A 581 -2.12 -24.83 2.77
C PRO A 581 -2.56 -25.84 1.69
N PRO A 582 -3.09 -27.02 2.07
CA PRO A 582 -3.56 -28.03 1.11
C PRO A 582 -4.68 -27.49 0.20
N THR A 583 -4.60 -27.78 -1.11
CA THR A 583 -5.52 -27.27 -2.14
C THR A 583 -6.97 -27.76 -2.04
N ASP A 584 -7.25 -28.82 -1.28
CA ASP A 584 -8.55 -29.51 -1.26
C ASP A 584 -9.47 -29.19 -0.07
N SER A 585 -9.09 -28.29 0.85
CA SER A 585 -9.94 -27.98 1.99
C SER A 585 -11.09 -27.04 1.61
N THR A 586 -12.21 -27.59 1.14
CA THR A 586 -13.54 -26.95 1.09
C THR A 586 -13.97 -26.34 2.44
N GLU A 587 -13.29 -26.72 3.52
CA GLU A 587 -13.43 -26.22 4.89
C GLU A 587 -12.81 -24.83 5.13
N LEU A 588 -11.84 -24.38 4.31
CA LEU A 588 -11.20 -23.06 4.44
C LEU A 588 -12.21 -21.91 4.20
N GLN A 589 -13.26 -22.17 3.41
CA GLN A 589 -14.35 -21.25 3.11
C GLN A 589 -15.45 -21.19 4.19
N LYS A 590 -15.52 -22.18 5.11
CA LYS A 590 -16.59 -22.30 6.11
C LYS A 590 -16.20 -21.84 7.52
N GLY A 591 -15.00 -21.28 7.70
CA GLY A 591 -14.56 -20.72 8.99
C GLY A 591 -14.38 -21.75 10.12
N LYS A 592 -14.46 -23.06 9.84
CA LYS A 592 -14.35 -24.13 10.84
C LYS A 592 -13.02 -24.91 10.83
N CYS A 593 -12.17 -24.74 9.81
CA CYS A 593 -10.87 -25.44 9.71
C CYS A 593 -9.68 -24.75 10.42
N TYR A 594 -9.87 -23.58 11.03
CA TYR A 594 -8.78 -22.75 11.57
C TYR A 594 -7.99 -23.36 12.75
N ARG A 595 -8.43 -24.47 13.35
CA ARG A 595 -7.77 -25.09 14.52
C ARG A 595 -6.94 -26.34 14.22
N LEU A 596 -7.07 -26.92 13.03
CA LEU A 596 -6.57 -28.28 12.79
C LEU A 596 -5.43 -28.36 11.76
N GLU A 597 -5.05 -27.27 11.08
CA GLU A 597 -3.99 -27.26 10.05
C GLU A 597 -3.09 -26.03 10.19
N LEU A 598 -2.59 -25.77 11.40
CA LEU A 598 -1.73 -24.64 11.72
C LEU A 598 -0.28 -24.92 11.27
N GLY A 599 0.41 -23.87 10.80
CA GLY A 599 1.86 -23.93 10.55
C GLY A 599 2.63 -24.10 11.86
N LEU A 600 2.26 -23.33 12.88
CA LEU A 600 2.70 -23.50 14.26
C LEU A 600 1.55 -23.14 15.20
N GLY A 601 1.19 -24.06 16.11
CA GLY A 601 0.14 -23.87 17.10
C GLY A 601 0.34 -22.66 18.02
N SER A 602 -0.74 -22.26 18.69
CA SER A 602 -0.74 -21.18 19.69
C SER A 602 0.20 -21.49 20.85
N HIS A 603 1.14 -20.58 21.10
CA HIS A 603 2.13 -20.72 22.18
C HIS A 603 2.69 -19.39 22.66
N ARG A 604 3.54 -19.46 23.68
CA ARG A 604 4.42 -18.40 24.16
C ARG A 604 5.85 -18.88 24.02
N ASP A 605 6.77 -17.95 23.78
CA ASP A 605 8.19 -18.27 23.75
C ASP A 605 8.71 -18.55 25.17
N PHE A 606 9.56 -19.57 25.30
CA PHE A 606 10.07 -19.99 26.60
C PHE A 606 11.26 -19.15 27.08
N GLY A 607 12.05 -18.58 26.16
CA GLY A 607 13.27 -17.85 26.47
C GLY A 607 13.05 -16.48 27.12
N ALA A 608 14.11 -15.66 27.14
CA ALA A 608 14.01 -14.26 27.56
C ALA A 608 13.43 -13.40 26.44
N ILE A 609 14.05 -13.47 25.26
CA ILE A 609 13.60 -12.75 24.06
C ILE A 609 13.75 -13.62 22.81
N THR A 610 12.90 -13.36 21.83
CA THR A 610 12.99 -13.92 20.49
C THR A 610 13.14 -12.79 19.48
N ILE A 611 14.12 -12.90 18.61
CA ILE A 611 14.36 -11.99 17.49
C ILE A 611 13.96 -12.74 16.23
N LEU A 612 13.02 -12.19 15.46
CA LEU A 612 12.46 -12.85 14.30
C LEU A 612 12.70 -12.01 13.04
N LEU A 613 13.39 -12.62 12.09
CA LEU A 613 13.48 -12.17 10.70
C LEU A 613 12.47 -12.95 9.84
N GLN A 614 11.72 -12.24 9.00
CA GLN A 614 10.66 -12.78 8.14
C GLN A 614 11.02 -12.59 6.65
N ASP A 615 10.50 -13.46 5.79
CA ASP A 615 10.73 -13.50 4.33
C ASP A 615 9.74 -12.63 3.52
N GLY A 616 9.07 -11.67 4.16
CA GLY A 616 8.02 -10.87 3.52
C GLY A 616 6.65 -11.56 3.40
N VAL A 617 6.53 -12.87 3.66
CA VAL A 617 5.26 -13.59 3.61
C VAL A 617 4.53 -13.50 4.97
N PRO A 618 3.30 -12.93 5.02
CA PRO A 618 2.54 -12.83 6.25
C PRO A 618 2.10 -14.21 6.75
N GLY A 619 1.87 -14.32 8.06
CA GLY A 619 1.38 -15.55 8.67
C GLY A 619 1.60 -15.67 10.17
N LEU A 620 2.43 -14.81 10.76
CA LEU A 620 2.52 -14.68 12.21
C LEU A 620 1.31 -13.90 12.72
N GLU A 621 0.64 -14.41 13.74
CA GLU A 621 -0.47 -13.73 14.43
C GLU A 621 -0.22 -13.76 15.93
N PHE A 622 -0.54 -12.66 16.62
CA PHE A 622 -0.57 -12.62 18.08
C PHE A 622 -2.00 -12.46 18.59
N TYR A 623 -2.27 -12.95 19.80
CA TYR A 623 -3.59 -12.88 20.39
C TYR A 623 -3.70 -11.64 21.29
N ASP A 624 -4.61 -10.73 20.95
CA ASP A 624 -4.98 -9.61 21.82
C ASP A 624 -6.02 -10.09 22.85
N GLY A 625 -5.59 -10.20 24.11
CA GLY A 625 -6.46 -10.61 25.20
C GLY A 625 -7.59 -9.62 25.53
N LYS A 626 -7.46 -8.34 25.18
CA LYS A 626 -8.50 -7.32 25.43
C LYS A 626 -9.57 -7.36 24.34
N ALA A 627 -9.15 -7.40 23.08
CA ALA A 627 -10.06 -7.50 21.93
C ALA A 627 -10.58 -8.93 21.70
N LYS A 628 -9.95 -9.94 22.32
CA LYS A 628 -10.24 -11.37 22.16
C LYS A 628 -10.12 -11.83 20.70
N GLU A 629 -9.14 -11.30 19.98
CA GLU A 629 -8.93 -11.58 18.56
C GLU A 629 -7.46 -11.89 18.23
N TRP A 630 -7.25 -12.55 17.10
CA TRP A 630 -5.93 -12.77 16.52
C TRP A 630 -5.57 -11.62 15.59
N VAL A 631 -4.45 -10.98 15.85
CA VAL A 631 -3.95 -9.81 15.12
C VAL A 631 -2.73 -10.23 14.29
N PRO A 632 -2.74 -10.01 12.95
CA PRO A 632 -1.62 -10.37 12.10
C PRO A 632 -0.43 -9.44 12.29
N VAL A 633 0.76 -10.02 12.41
CA VAL A 633 2.04 -9.29 12.39
C VAL A 633 2.51 -9.19 10.94
N GLN A 634 2.35 -8.00 10.36
CA GLN A 634 2.74 -7.74 8.98
C GLN A 634 4.28 -7.67 8.88
N PRO A 635 4.90 -8.40 7.93
CA PRO A 635 6.32 -8.23 7.63
C PRO A 635 6.59 -6.77 7.21
N ILE A 636 7.57 -6.14 7.84
CA ILE A 636 8.03 -4.80 7.50
C ILE A 636 9.46 -4.91 6.98
N LYS A 637 9.68 -4.50 5.73
CA LYS A 637 11.00 -4.55 5.10
C LYS A 637 12.03 -3.82 5.94
N GLY A 638 13.13 -4.50 6.26
CA GLY A 638 14.24 -3.97 7.07
C GLY A 638 13.95 -3.88 8.58
N ALA A 639 12.87 -4.48 9.06
CA ALA A 639 12.55 -4.54 10.49
C ALA A 639 12.68 -5.97 11.04
N LEU A 640 13.04 -6.08 12.32
CA LEU A 640 13.01 -7.32 13.09
C LEU A 640 11.79 -7.32 14.01
N VAL A 641 11.15 -8.46 14.16
CA VAL A 641 10.08 -8.65 15.15
C VAL A 641 10.70 -9.14 16.45
N ILE A 642 10.45 -8.41 17.54
CA ILE A 642 10.96 -8.76 18.88
C ILE A 642 9.80 -9.25 19.73
N ASN A 643 9.92 -10.47 20.27
CA ASN A 643 8.94 -11.03 21.19
C ASN A 643 9.58 -11.26 22.56
N VAL A 644 8.81 -10.99 23.62
CA VAL A 644 9.22 -11.26 25.00
C VAL A 644 8.76 -12.66 25.39
N GLY A 645 9.67 -13.45 25.96
CA GLY A 645 9.36 -14.80 26.40
C GLY A 645 8.98 -14.89 27.89
N ASN A 646 8.53 -16.08 28.29
CA ASN A 646 8.04 -16.37 29.63
C ASN A 646 9.09 -16.11 30.73
N MET A 647 10.38 -16.28 30.41
CA MET A 647 11.45 -16.05 31.38
C MET A 647 11.51 -14.57 31.81
N PHE A 648 11.40 -13.65 30.85
CA PHE A 648 11.42 -12.22 31.15
C PHE A 648 10.13 -11.77 31.84
N GLN A 649 8.99 -12.38 31.50
CA GLN A 649 7.75 -12.19 32.22
C GLN A 649 7.89 -12.59 33.71
N GLN A 650 8.56 -13.71 33.99
CA GLN A 650 8.82 -14.16 35.35
C GLN A 650 9.74 -13.20 36.13
N TRP A 651 10.81 -12.70 35.52
CA TRP A 651 11.67 -11.69 36.14
C TRP A 651 10.93 -10.42 36.55
N THR A 652 9.96 -10.03 35.74
CA THR A 652 9.25 -8.76 35.89
C THR A 652 7.91 -8.89 36.58
N ASN A 653 7.60 -10.07 37.14
CA ASN A 653 6.35 -10.34 37.86
C ASN A 653 5.08 -10.01 37.03
N ASP A 654 5.14 -10.27 35.72
CA ASP A 654 4.14 -9.91 34.69
C ASP A 654 4.05 -8.42 34.32
N LEU A 655 5.03 -7.58 34.67
CA LEU A 655 5.09 -6.21 34.13
C LEU A 655 5.37 -6.24 32.61
N TYR A 656 6.26 -7.12 32.16
CA TYR A 656 6.43 -7.47 30.75
C TYR A 656 5.72 -8.78 30.47
N CYS A 657 4.64 -8.74 29.72
CA CYS A 657 3.89 -9.96 29.39
C CYS A 657 4.44 -10.62 28.12
N SER A 658 4.72 -11.92 28.20
CA SER A 658 4.90 -12.73 27.00
C SER A 658 3.61 -12.77 26.20
N VAL A 659 3.71 -12.74 24.88
CA VAL A 659 2.54 -12.66 24.00
C VAL A 659 2.22 -14.05 23.44
N ILE A 660 0.94 -14.44 23.51
CA ILE A 660 0.44 -15.65 22.85
C ILE A 660 0.45 -15.39 21.35
N HIS A 661 1.09 -16.26 20.59
CA HIS A 661 1.19 -16.13 19.14
C HIS A 661 1.11 -17.50 18.44
N ARG A 662 0.77 -17.48 17.15
CA ARG A 662 0.68 -18.67 16.29
C ARG A 662 1.16 -18.33 14.88
N VAL A 663 1.44 -19.35 14.09
CA VAL A 663 1.76 -19.18 12.65
C VAL A 663 0.76 -19.93 11.81
N VAL A 664 0.15 -19.22 10.88
CA VAL A 664 -0.77 -19.78 9.91
C VAL A 664 -0.45 -19.23 8.52
N ASN A 665 -0.17 -20.12 7.57
CA ASN A 665 0.14 -19.73 6.21
C ASN A 665 -1.13 -19.72 5.35
N PHE A 666 -1.69 -18.54 5.09
CA PHE A 666 -2.92 -18.37 4.28
C PHE A 666 -2.64 -17.95 2.83
N THR A 667 -1.38 -17.76 2.46
CA THR A 667 -1.00 -17.00 1.26
C THR A 667 -0.99 -17.84 -0.02
N GLY A 668 -1.09 -19.17 0.10
CA GLY A 668 -0.98 -20.10 -1.02
C GLY A 668 0.45 -20.27 -1.54
N VAL A 669 1.44 -19.62 -0.94
CA VAL A 669 2.87 -19.75 -1.25
C VAL A 669 3.65 -20.20 -0.02
N GLU A 670 4.84 -20.76 -0.21
CA GLU A 670 5.74 -21.14 0.90
C GLU A 670 6.17 -19.92 1.72
N ARG A 671 6.32 -20.12 3.04
CA ARG A 671 6.80 -19.09 3.99
C ARG A 671 8.03 -19.59 4.73
N TYR A 672 9.03 -18.73 4.86
CA TYR A 672 10.26 -18.98 5.60
C TYR A 672 10.41 -17.99 6.75
N SER A 673 11.02 -18.42 7.85
CA SER A 673 11.30 -17.53 8.98
C SER A 673 12.50 -17.97 9.79
N PHE A 674 13.17 -17.00 10.43
CA PHE A 674 14.42 -17.22 11.13
C PHE A 674 14.37 -16.75 12.59
N PRO A 675 13.52 -17.38 13.45
CA PRO A 675 13.48 -17.02 14.86
C PRO A 675 14.77 -17.41 15.57
N PHE A 676 15.45 -16.42 16.14
CA PHE A 676 16.55 -16.54 17.10
C PHE A 676 16.00 -16.44 18.51
N ASN A 677 16.17 -17.49 19.31
CA ASN A 677 15.77 -17.53 20.71
C ASN A 677 16.99 -17.31 21.61
N PHE A 678 16.91 -16.29 22.47
CA PHE A 678 17.92 -15.99 23.47
C PHE A 678 17.44 -16.41 24.86
N ASN A 679 18.11 -17.39 25.46
CA ASN A 679 17.72 -17.94 26.76
C ASN A 679 18.70 -17.62 27.89
N GLY A 680 19.92 -17.16 27.56
CA GLY A 680 20.98 -16.87 28.53
C GLY A 680 21.65 -18.10 29.15
N ASN A 681 22.49 -17.85 30.15
CA ASN A 681 23.35 -18.84 30.79
C ASN A 681 22.52 -19.91 31.49
N PRO A 682 22.73 -21.22 31.22
CA PRO A 682 21.93 -22.31 31.76
C PRO A 682 21.93 -22.39 33.31
N ASP A 683 22.99 -21.92 33.96
CA ASP A 683 23.17 -21.98 35.41
C ASP A 683 22.61 -20.73 36.13
N PHE A 684 22.24 -19.69 35.37
CA PHE A 684 21.72 -18.45 35.95
C PHE A 684 20.34 -18.68 36.58
N VAL A 685 20.13 -18.11 37.77
CA VAL A 685 18.87 -18.23 38.51
C VAL A 685 17.93 -17.09 38.14
N ILE A 686 16.78 -17.45 37.58
CA ILE A 686 15.67 -16.56 37.28
C ILE A 686 14.89 -16.33 38.57
N LYS A 687 14.95 -15.12 39.11
CA LYS A 687 14.21 -14.68 40.30
C LYS A 687 13.63 -13.29 40.09
N CYS A 688 12.40 -13.07 40.56
CA CYS A 688 11.71 -11.79 40.49
C CYS A 688 12.61 -10.61 40.90
N LEU A 689 12.66 -9.58 40.06
CA LEU A 689 13.46 -8.38 40.28
C LEU A 689 12.84 -7.51 41.37
N GLN A 690 13.68 -6.88 42.21
CA GLN A 690 13.23 -6.06 43.34
C GLN A 690 12.30 -4.92 42.91
N ASN A 691 12.66 -4.16 41.87
CA ASN A 691 11.83 -3.08 41.32
C ASN A 691 10.53 -3.53 40.64
N CYS A 692 10.25 -4.84 40.56
CA CYS A 692 9.04 -5.41 39.95
C CYS A 692 8.06 -6.00 40.98
N ARG A 693 8.28 -5.75 42.27
CA ARG A 693 7.43 -6.21 43.39
C ARG A 693 7.40 -5.15 44.49
N ASN A 694 6.33 -5.12 45.32
CA ASN A 694 6.27 -4.21 46.46
C ASN A 694 6.84 -4.86 47.73
N SER A 695 6.61 -6.17 47.92
CA SER A 695 7.23 -6.97 48.99
C SER A 695 7.69 -8.35 48.48
N ALA A 696 8.35 -9.14 49.34
CA ALA A 696 8.83 -10.47 48.96
C ALA A 696 7.69 -11.49 48.78
N GLU A 697 6.56 -11.27 49.45
CA GLU A 697 5.36 -12.08 49.39
C GLU A 697 4.59 -11.90 48.05
N ASP A 698 4.89 -10.83 47.30
CA ASP A 698 4.28 -10.54 45.99
C ASP A 698 4.92 -11.32 44.82
N GLU A 699 5.96 -12.14 45.07
CA GLU A 699 6.60 -12.94 44.02
C GLU A 699 5.65 -14.04 43.52
N LYS A 700 5.20 -13.94 42.25
CA LYS A 700 4.28 -14.92 41.65
C LYS A 700 4.94 -16.25 41.29
N TYR A 701 6.27 -16.27 41.18
CA TYR A 701 7.02 -17.39 40.61
C TYR A 701 8.21 -17.77 41.47
N ALA A 702 8.40 -19.07 41.69
CA ALA A 702 9.55 -19.58 42.42
C ALA A 702 10.86 -19.42 41.63
N PRO A 703 12.00 -19.15 42.30
CA PRO A 703 13.30 -19.10 41.64
C PRO A 703 13.66 -20.42 40.94
N VAL A 704 14.20 -20.32 39.73
CA VAL A 704 14.53 -21.49 38.90
C VAL A 704 15.71 -21.19 37.99
N THR A 705 16.59 -22.16 37.74
CA THR A 705 17.69 -21.97 36.78
C THR A 705 17.16 -21.95 35.34
N VAL A 706 17.87 -21.27 34.44
CA VAL A 706 17.53 -21.21 33.00
C VAL A 706 17.34 -22.61 32.39
N GLU A 707 18.25 -23.55 32.68
CA GLU A 707 18.14 -24.93 32.18
C GLU A 707 16.87 -25.63 32.69
N ASN A 708 16.61 -25.53 34.00
CA ASN A 708 15.44 -26.15 34.63
C ASN A 708 14.12 -25.49 34.19
N PHE A 709 14.16 -24.23 33.77
CA PHE A 709 13.01 -23.55 33.18
C PHE A 709 12.69 -24.08 31.77
N ILE A 710 13.70 -24.25 30.93
CA ILE A 710 13.54 -24.49 29.49
C ILE A 710 13.38 -25.97 29.14
N ARG A 711 14.20 -26.83 29.74
CA ARG A 711 14.26 -28.26 29.39
C ARG A 711 12.89 -28.97 29.52
N PRO A 712 12.09 -28.76 30.60
CA PRO A 712 10.77 -29.37 30.70
C PRO A 712 9.80 -28.91 29.61
N GLN A 713 9.84 -27.62 29.25
CA GLN A 713 8.93 -27.04 28.26
C GLN A 713 9.14 -27.65 26.87
N TYR A 714 10.40 -27.83 26.46
CA TYR A 714 10.72 -28.52 25.20
C TYR A 714 10.29 -30.00 25.23
N SER A 715 10.59 -30.73 26.31
CA SER A 715 10.20 -32.13 26.47
C SER A 715 8.68 -32.34 26.33
N ILE A 716 7.87 -31.44 26.90
CA ILE A 716 6.40 -31.50 26.79
C ILE A 716 5.93 -31.35 25.34
N THR A 717 6.47 -30.36 24.60
CA THR A 717 6.01 -30.08 23.23
C THR A 717 6.37 -31.18 22.22
N TYR A 718 7.52 -31.84 22.39
CA TYR A 718 7.93 -32.96 21.54
C TYR A 718 7.29 -34.29 21.97
N GLY A 719 7.14 -34.53 23.28
CA GLY A 719 6.54 -35.76 23.82
C GLY A 719 5.03 -35.91 23.57
N ARG A 720 4.38 -34.84 23.12
CA ARG A 720 2.95 -34.80 22.77
C ARG A 720 2.59 -35.64 21.54
N ILE A 721 3.50 -35.83 20.61
CA ILE A 721 3.25 -36.60 19.37
C ILE A 721 3.10 -38.09 19.65
N GLY A 722 3.97 -38.67 20.49
CA GLY A 722 3.89 -40.09 20.85
C GLY A 722 2.58 -40.48 21.56
N LYS A 723 1.79 -39.51 22.04
CA LYS A 723 0.46 -39.73 22.63
C LYS A 723 -0.69 -39.56 21.62
N TYR A 724 -0.43 -38.99 20.44
CA TYR A 724 -1.42 -38.81 19.37
C TYR A 724 -1.67 -40.12 18.61
N ASP A 725 -0.62 -40.93 18.39
CA ASP A 725 -0.70 -42.23 17.68
C ASP A 725 -1.41 -43.35 18.47
N VAL A 726 -1.85 -43.12 19.72
CA VAL A 726 -2.41 -44.16 20.61
C VAL A 726 -3.94 -44.07 20.78
N ALA A 727 -4.65 -43.36 19.89
CA ALA A 727 -6.11 -43.38 19.86
C ALA A 727 -6.62 -44.11 18.60
N PRO A 728 -6.77 -45.45 18.62
CA PRO A 728 -7.49 -46.14 17.57
C PRO A 728 -8.97 -45.74 17.63
N THR A 729 -9.44 -45.17 16.52
CA THR A 729 -10.84 -45.11 16.06
C THR A 729 -11.82 -45.96 16.88
N ALA A 730 -12.51 -45.33 17.84
CA ALA A 730 -13.72 -45.90 18.40
C ALA A 730 -14.83 -45.82 17.33
N LYS A 731 -15.20 -46.99 16.82
CA LYS A 731 -16.34 -47.25 15.95
C LYS A 731 -17.58 -46.47 16.42
N VAL A 732 -18.13 -45.65 15.55
CA VAL A 732 -19.52 -45.19 15.68
C VAL A 732 -20.40 -46.29 15.10
N SER A 733 -21.05 -47.05 15.96
CA SER A 733 -22.14 -47.96 15.60
C SER A 733 -23.47 -47.21 15.61
N ALA A 734 -24.20 -47.33 14.49
CA ALA A 734 -25.62 -47.05 14.23
C ALA A 734 -26.18 -45.66 14.59
#